data_AF-A0A381ZEU4-F1
#
_entry.id   AF-A0A381ZEU4-F1
#
_cell.length_a   1.000
_cell.length_b   1.000
_cell.length_c   1.000
_cell.angle_alpha   90.00
_cell.angle_beta   90.00
_cell.angle_gamma   90.00
#
_symmetry.space_group_name_H-M   'P 1'
#
loop_
_entity.id
_entity.type
_entity.pdbx_description
1 polymer ?
#
loop_
_entity_poly.entity_id
_entity_poly.type
_entity_poly.pdbx_seq_one_letter_code
_entity_poly.pdbx_strand_id
1 'polypeptide(L)'
;MVHCFTKKHILSLSIFLTLHIGAAEIDFARDIQPVFSENCITCHGPDKQKAGLNLTDKKSARAELKSGKRAVVPGNPDGSELINRVTTDDADDLMPPPDHGKPLKPAQIALIRQWITEGGRWGQHWAYQPLSQAAPPEVKTGALIRNEIDRFVLARLEATKLEPSPQADRNTLIKRLSYDLIGLPPTPGEVEAFANDKSSEAYNKLVGRLLASQHFGERWGRHWLDKARYADSDGYEKDNPRMNAWRYRDWVINAINADLPFDQFTIEQLAGDLLPNATDLQKLATAFNRQTLTNTEGGTDQEQWRVAAVMDREETLGSVWLGLTVGCARCHNHKYDQLTQKEYYQLFAYFNNGDESSTNIPRSQQALSDFAKAKESHKSEVKDLTTKITKRNATLKKQLAVLEKSLRDEITNRKSEPMKFHSMELISARADVSDKVKFTEKDDDSLLVSGENPEIAEYEVNYKTGLNRITGIRIEVLPDESLAAKGPGRTPHGNFVLNDVRIYANANADFSSKTPQLLKLGKATATYSQKDWPAKNAIDGKSGAGKNGTGWAIANEYGKPNSLDITLAEPLEIDTGIYLHIVLDQEYGSQHTIGRFRIACRTGQNPTDGIPESIVKLLENNSAKRTAQEIESLLGFAQTRDSEAIRLKAKLEKLNSNAPKPPVMSVRVISQRKNNPRTTHILHRGEFKQP
;
A
#
# COMPACT_ATOMS: atom_id res chain seq x y z
N MET A 1 56.90 -67.61 42.17
CA MET A 1 57.31 -66.46 43.01
C MET A 1 56.22 -65.40 42.86
N VAL A 2 55.44 -64.97 43.85
CA VAL A 2 55.43 -65.12 45.31
C VAL A 2 53.96 -65.25 45.73
N HIS A 3 53.69 -66.21 46.60
CA HIS A 3 52.42 -66.42 47.29
C HIS A 3 52.18 -65.33 48.34
N CYS A 4 50.92 -64.96 48.58
CA CYS A 4 50.44 -64.92 49.97
C CYS A 4 48.91 -65.10 50.04
N PHE A 5 48.51 -66.13 50.77
CA PHE A 5 47.15 -66.47 51.21
C PHE A 5 46.60 -65.41 52.19
N THR A 6 45.28 -65.22 52.22
CA THR A 6 44.50 -65.38 53.47
C THR A 6 42.98 -65.49 53.23
N LYS A 7 42.49 -66.67 53.61
CA LYS A 7 41.19 -67.08 54.21
C LYS A 7 39.93 -66.20 54.05
N LYS A 8 38.91 -66.85 53.48
CA LYS A 8 37.47 -66.59 53.57
C LYS A 8 36.98 -66.54 55.02
N HIS A 9 36.25 -65.48 55.37
CA HIS A 9 35.16 -65.53 56.34
C HIS A 9 33.86 -65.20 55.60
N ILE A 10 32.94 -66.17 55.57
CA ILE A 10 31.58 -66.00 55.06
C ILE A 10 30.80 -65.28 56.18
N LEU A 11 30.50 -64.01 55.97
CA LEU A 11 29.50 -63.29 56.76
C LEU A 11 28.21 -63.29 55.93
N SER A 12 27.26 -64.13 56.31
CA SER A 12 25.91 -64.10 55.75
C SER A 12 25.20 -62.82 56.19
N LEU A 13 25.20 -61.81 55.31
CA LEU A 13 24.40 -60.60 55.50
C LEU A 13 23.04 -60.81 54.83
N SER A 14 22.04 -61.16 55.63
CA SER A 14 20.63 -61.13 55.21
C SER A 14 20.24 -59.69 54.91
N ILE A 15 20.22 -59.32 53.63
CA ILE A 15 19.64 -58.07 53.16
C ILE A 15 18.12 -58.19 53.31
N PHE A 16 17.58 -57.58 54.37
CA PHE A 16 16.18 -57.22 54.42
C PHE A 16 15.96 -56.13 53.37
N LEU A 17 15.41 -56.51 52.22
CA LEU A 17 14.92 -55.58 51.21
C LEU A 17 13.63 -54.94 51.76
N THR A 18 13.76 -53.88 52.56
CA THR A 18 12.63 -53.02 52.87
C THR A 18 12.23 -52.32 51.57
N LEU A 19 11.13 -52.77 50.95
CA LEU A 19 10.39 -51.96 49.99
C LEU A 19 9.97 -50.66 50.71
N HIS A 20 10.74 -49.60 50.53
CA HIS A 20 10.22 -48.26 50.70
C HIS A 20 9.27 -48.03 49.54
N ILE A 21 7.99 -48.31 49.75
CA ILE A 21 6.94 -47.59 49.03
C ILE A 21 7.07 -46.15 49.53
N GLY A 22 7.95 -45.38 48.92
CA GLY A 22 8.01 -43.94 49.13
C GLY A 22 6.65 -43.39 48.71
N ALA A 23 5.89 -42.87 49.67
CA ALA A 23 4.79 -41.98 49.33
C ALA A 23 5.38 -40.90 48.41
N ALA A 24 4.76 -40.68 47.25
CA ALA A 24 5.23 -39.67 46.32
C ALA A 24 5.37 -38.34 47.06
N GLU A 25 6.49 -37.65 46.83
CA GLU A 25 6.77 -36.32 47.37
C GLU A 25 5.59 -35.37 47.06
N ILE A 26 5.24 -34.50 48.01
CA ILE A 26 4.09 -33.61 47.82
C ILE A 26 4.44 -32.55 46.78
N ASP A 27 3.68 -32.54 45.69
CA ASP A 27 3.80 -31.50 44.67
C ASP A 27 2.79 -30.38 44.96
N PHE A 28 3.30 -29.15 45.08
CA PHE A 28 2.44 -28.02 45.41
C PHE A 28 1.32 -27.80 44.39
N ALA A 29 1.61 -27.89 43.09
CA ALA A 29 0.64 -27.59 42.05
C ALA A 29 -0.44 -28.68 41.94
N ARG A 30 -0.06 -29.94 42.11
CA ARG A 30 -0.97 -31.10 42.06
C ARG A 30 -1.77 -31.26 43.35
N ASP A 31 -1.12 -31.14 44.51
CA ASP A 31 -1.69 -31.63 45.77
C ASP A 31 -2.16 -30.49 46.72
N ILE A 32 -1.50 -29.32 46.71
CA ILE A 32 -1.76 -28.23 47.68
C ILE A 32 -2.54 -27.07 47.07
N GLN A 33 -2.18 -26.64 45.87
CA GLN A 33 -2.79 -25.51 45.17
C GLN A 33 -4.30 -25.70 44.94
N PRO A 34 -4.82 -26.91 44.61
CA PRO A 34 -6.26 -27.12 44.53
C PRO A 34 -6.96 -26.93 45.87
N VAL A 35 -6.34 -27.38 46.98
CA VAL A 35 -6.88 -27.22 48.33
C VAL A 35 -6.97 -25.74 48.71
N PHE A 36 -5.91 -24.97 48.46
CA PHE A 36 -5.90 -23.53 48.73
C PHE A 36 -6.88 -22.77 47.82
N SER A 37 -6.95 -23.12 46.54
CA SER A 37 -7.89 -22.50 45.59
C SER A 37 -9.34 -22.70 45.98
N GLU A 38 -9.70 -23.91 46.40
CA GLU A 38 -11.07 -24.23 46.77
C GLU A 38 -11.47 -23.61 48.13
N ASN A 39 -10.55 -23.57 49.09
CA ASN A 39 -10.92 -23.32 50.49
C ASN A 39 -10.37 -22.00 51.08
N CYS A 40 -9.33 -21.40 50.49
CA CYS A 40 -8.57 -20.32 51.17
C CYS A 40 -8.45 -19.02 50.36
N ILE A 41 -8.21 -19.09 49.04
CA ILE A 41 -7.78 -17.94 48.21
C ILE A 41 -8.84 -16.83 48.15
N THR A 42 -10.13 -17.15 48.26
CA THR A 42 -11.22 -16.14 48.26
C THR A 42 -11.03 -15.06 49.34
N CYS A 43 -10.47 -15.41 50.49
CA CYS A 43 -10.22 -14.46 51.59
C CYS A 43 -8.74 -14.17 51.85
N HIS A 44 -7.85 -15.03 51.34
CA HIS A 44 -6.39 -14.96 51.54
C HIS A 44 -5.64 -15.06 50.21
N GLY A 45 -6.07 -14.24 49.25
CA GLY A 45 -5.57 -14.19 47.87
C GLY A 45 -5.18 -12.76 47.44
N PRO A 46 -4.81 -12.54 46.17
CA PRO A 46 -4.35 -11.24 45.69
C PRO A 46 -5.43 -10.14 45.80
N ASP A 47 -6.70 -10.47 45.56
CA ASP A 47 -7.81 -9.51 45.61
C ASP A 47 -8.23 -9.15 47.05
N LYS A 48 -8.07 -10.09 47.98
CA LYS A 48 -8.47 -9.93 49.39
C LYS A 48 -7.47 -10.65 50.28
N GLN A 49 -6.80 -9.87 51.13
CA GLN A 49 -5.78 -10.37 52.05
C GLN A 49 -6.25 -10.17 53.50
N LYS A 50 -7.24 -10.96 53.94
CA LYS A 50 -7.64 -10.93 55.36
C LYS A 50 -6.41 -11.23 56.23
N ALA A 51 -6.26 -10.46 57.30
CA ALA A 51 -5.08 -10.47 58.19
C ALA A 51 -3.73 -10.20 57.50
N GLY A 52 -3.71 -9.70 56.25
CA GLY A 52 -2.49 -9.46 55.47
C GLY A 52 -1.88 -10.73 54.84
N LEU A 53 -2.62 -11.84 54.82
CA LEU A 53 -2.16 -13.10 54.25
C LEU A 53 -2.56 -13.24 52.78
N ASN A 54 -1.59 -13.54 51.91
CA ASN A 54 -1.81 -14.04 50.56
C ASN A 54 -1.13 -15.42 50.39
N LEU A 55 -1.94 -16.48 50.21
CA LEU A 55 -1.47 -17.86 50.04
C LEU A 55 -1.04 -18.18 48.60
N THR A 56 -1.29 -17.28 47.64
CA THR A 56 -0.84 -17.46 46.25
C THR A 56 0.61 -17.05 46.02
N ASP A 57 1.22 -16.38 46.99
CA ASP A 57 2.61 -15.93 46.93
C ASP A 57 3.43 -16.53 48.08
N LYS A 58 4.51 -17.22 47.74
CA LYS A 58 5.42 -17.85 48.71
C LYS A 58 5.97 -16.85 49.71
N LYS A 59 6.29 -15.62 49.26
CA LYS A 59 6.89 -14.60 50.14
C LYS A 59 5.87 -14.11 51.17
N SER A 60 4.64 -13.82 50.74
CA SER A 60 3.54 -13.43 51.64
C SER A 60 3.14 -14.53 52.61
N ALA A 61 3.00 -15.78 52.16
CA ALA A 61 2.63 -16.90 53.02
C ALA A 61 3.65 -17.19 54.14
N ARG A 62 4.90 -16.77 53.96
CA ARG A 62 6.00 -16.91 54.93
C ARG A 62 6.33 -15.61 55.67
N ALA A 63 5.69 -14.50 55.31
CA ALA A 63 5.89 -13.22 55.98
C ALA A 63 5.23 -13.23 57.37
N GLU A 64 5.71 -12.34 58.23
CA GLU A 64 5.06 -12.07 59.50
C GLU A 64 3.71 -11.38 59.25
N LEU A 65 2.64 -11.94 59.81
CA LEU A 65 1.29 -11.42 59.73
C LEU A 65 1.06 -10.37 60.82
N LYS A 66 -0.07 -9.65 60.75
CA LYS A 66 -0.46 -8.66 61.78
C LYS A 66 -0.55 -9.24 63.19
N SER A 67 -0.71 -10.56 63.32
CA SER A 67 -0.72 -11.28 64.60
C SER A 67 0.68 -11.55 65.19
N GLY A 68 1.76 -11.18 64.50
CA GLY A 68 3.14 -11.52 64.87
C GLY A 68 3.53 -12.97 64.54
N LYS A 69 2.61 -13.77 63.99
CA LYS A 69 2.83 -15.16 63.58
C LYS A 69 3.06 -15.28 62.08
N ARG A 70 3.52 -16.44 61.61
CA ARG A 70 3.64 -16.78 60.19
C ARG A 70 2.63 -17.85 59.82
N ALA A 71 1.96 -17.71 58.67
CA ALA A 71 1.04 -18.73 58.19
C ALA A 71 1.75 -20.05 57.89
N VAL A 72 2.90 -19.99 57.20
CA VAL A 72 3.72 -21.16 56.87
C VAL A 72 5.14 -20.98 57.38
N VAL A 73 5.57 -21.87 58.28
CA VAL A 73 6.94 -22.00 58.77
C VAL A 73 7.56 -23.26 58.15
N PRO A 74 8.47 -23.13 57.17
CA PRO A 74 9.09 -24.26 56.49
C PRO A 74 9.71 -25.28 57.47
N GLY A 75 9.35 -26.56 57.32
CA GLY A 75 9.84 -27.66 58.16
C GLY A 75 9.19 -27.74 59.56
N ASN A 76 8.33 -26.80 59.93
CA ASN A 76 7.69 -26.77 61.25
C ASN A 76 6.16 -26.59 61.12
N PRO A 77 5.41 -27.69 60.89
CA PRO A 77 3.95 -27.62 60.79
C PRO A 77 3.28 -27.15 62.08
N ASP A 78 3.78 -27.53 63.26
CA ASP A 78 3.17 -27.14 64.54
C ASP A 78 3.43 -25.66 64.88
N GLY A 79 4.50 -25.08 64.36
CA GLY A 79 4.77 -23.65 64.41
C GLY A 79 4.07 -22.82 63.32
N SER A 80 3.34 -23.46 62.40
CA SER A 80 2.67 -22.80 61.28
C SER A 80 1.23 -22.45 61.64
N GLU A 81 0.91 -21.16 61.66
CA GLU A 81 -0.45 -20.70 62.05
C GLU A 81 -1.52 -21.26 61.11
N LEU A 82 -1.20 -21.54 59.84
CA LEU A 82 -2.13 -22.18 58.91
C LEU A 82 -2.66 -23.52 59.45
N ILE A 83 -1.80 -24.35 60.05
CA ILE A 83 -2.20 -25.65 60.60
C ILE A 83 -3.09 -25.46 61.83
N ASN A 84 -2.73 -24.56 62.73
CA ASN A 84 -3.54 -24.24 63.90
C ASN A 84 -4.95 -23.78 63.50
N ARG A 85 -5.03 -22.92 62.48
CA ARG A 85 -6.30 -22.37 61.98
C ARG A 85 -7.20 -23.41 61.32
N VAL A 86 -6.66 -24.44 60.69
CA VAL A 86 -7.47 -25.51 60.06
C VAL A 86 -7.73 -26.71 60.98
N THR A 87 -7.20 -26.71 62.21
CA THR A 87 -7.34 -27.81 63.18
C THR A 87 -7.90 -27.41 64.54
N THR A 88 -8.10 -26.12 64.81
CA THR A 88 -8.68 -25.64 66.07
C THR A 88 -10.16 -26.01 66.20
N ASP A 89 -10.62 -26.21 67.44
CA ASP A 89 -12.04 -26.39 67.76
C ASP A 89 -12.74 -25.06 68.08
N ASP A 90 -12.00 -23.95 68.15
CA ASP A 90 -12.55 -22.61 68.36
C ASP A 90 -13.18 -22.07 67.07
N ALA A 91 -14.50 -21.86 67.10
CA ALA A 91 -15.28 -21.41 65.95
C ALA A 91 -14.86 -20.02 65.43
N ASP A 92 -14.31 -19.15 66.29
CA ASP A 92 -13.87 -17.80 65.89
C ASP A 92 -12.51 -17.82 65.18
N ASP A 93 -11.70 -18.85 65.44
CA ASP A 93 -10.36 -19.01 64.86
C ASP A 93 -10.29 -20.05 63.74
N LEU A 94 -11.28 -20.93 63.61
CA LEU A 94 -11.35 -21.98 62.61
C LEU A 94 -11.45 -21.43 61.18
N MET A 95 -10.64 -21.99 60.29
CA MET A 95 -10.60 -21.65 58.86
C MET A 95 -10.84 -22.90 57.99
N PRO A 96 -11.73 -22.83 56.97
CA PRO A 96 -12.62 -21.71 56.66
C PRO A 96 -13.65 -21.47 57.78
N PRO A 97 -14.08 -20.22 58.02
CA PRO A 97 -15.12 -19.93 59.00
C PRO A 97 -16.42 -20.70 58.68
N PRO A 98 -17.18 -21.17 59.69
CA PRO A 98 -18.39 -21.98 59.46
C PRO A 98 -19.45 -21.33 58.56
N ASP A 99 -19.49 -20.00 58.49
CA ASP A 99 -20.39 -19.21 57.64
C ASP A 99 -19.86 -18.98 56.22
N HIS A 100 -18.60 -19.31 55.93
CA HIS A 100 -17.94 -19.08 54.65
C HIS A 100 -17.47 -20.38 53.95
N GLY A 101 -17.35 -21.51 54.65
CA GLY A 101 -16.91 -22.76 54.05
C GLY A 101 -16.99 -23.96 54.99
N LYS A 102 -16.85 -25.16 54.43
CA LYS A 102 -16.74 -26.40 55.22
C LYS A 102 -15.31 -26.56 55.74
N PRO A 103 -15.12 -27.15 56.94
CA PRO A 103 -13.79 -27.53 57.41
C PRO A 103 -13.09 -28.45 56.41
N LEU A 104 -11.76 -28.32 56.32
CA LEU A 104 -10.96 -29.18 55.45
C LEU A 104 -11.10 -30.65 55.87
N LYS A 105 -11.10 -31.55 54.88
CA LYS A 105 -11.09 -32.99 55.15
C LYS A 105 -9.77 -33.38 55.82
N PRO A 106 -9.75 -34.40 56.69
CA PRO A 106 -8.51 -34.86 57.33
C PRO A 106 -7.37 -35.15 56.35
N ALA A 107 -7.67 -35.69 55.17
CA ALA A 107 -6.69 -35.93 54.11
C ALA A 107 -6.07 -34.62 53.56
N GLN A 108 -6.85 -33.55 53.42
CA GLN A 108 -6.34 -32.25 52.96
C GLN A 108 -5.43 -31.61 54.02
N ILE A 109 -5.81 -31.71 55.29
CA ILE A 109 -4.98 -31.24 56.40
C ILE A 109 -3.66 -32.03 56.46
N ALA A 110 -3.72 -33.35 56.27
CA ALA A 110 -2.54 -34.20 56.21
C ALA A 110 -1.60 -33.81 55.05
N LEU A 111 -2.15 -33.52 53.86
CA LEU A 111 -1.37 -33.03 52.71
C LEU A 111 -0.66 -31.71 53.04
N ILE A 112 -1.37 -30.72 53.58
CA ILE A 112 -0.78 -29.42 53.93
C ILE A 112 0.30 -29.61 55.01
N ARG A 113 0.04 -30.42 56.03
CA ARG A 113 0.99 -30.72 57.10
C ARG A 113 2.26 -31.36 56.54
N GLN A 114 2.12 -32.40 55.71
CA GLN A 114 3.25 -33.08 55.08
C GLN A 114 4.04 -32.12 54.17
N TRP A 115 3.36 -31.31 53.36
CA TRP A 115 4.01 -30.31 52.53
C TRP A 115 4.83 -29.30 53.34
N ILE A 116 4.31 -28.80 54.47
CA ILE A 116 5.06 -27.90 55.35
C ILE A 116 6.27 -28.62 55.94
N THR A 117 6.12 -29.86 56.40
CA THR A 117 7.22 -30.71 56.88
C THR A 117 8.33 -30.87 55.83
N GLU A 118 7.96 -31.05 54.57
CA GLU A 118 8.87 -31.13 53.41
C GLU A 118 9.46 -29.77 52.98
N GLY A 119 9.42 -28.77 53.88
CA GLY A 119 9.97 -27.43 53.67
C GLY A 119 9.02 -26.45 52.97
N GLY A 120 7.76 -26.86 52.76
CA GLY A 120 6.71 -26.05 52.14
C GLY A 120 7.14 -25.50 50.79
N ARG A 121 7.70 -26.34 49.91
CA ARG A 121 8.20 -25.88 48.61
C ARG A 121 7.04 -25.49 47.70
N TRP A 122 7.00 -24.23 47.26
CA TRP A 122 6.12 -23.81 46.17
C TRP A 122 6.75 -24.26 44.86
N GLY A 123 6.00 -24.97 44.04
CA GLY A 123 6.38 -25.28 42.66
C GLY A 123 6.18 -24.06 41.76
N GLN A 124 6.96 -23.98 40.68
CA GLN A 124 6.56 -23.17 39.52
C GLN A 124 5.45 -23.91 38.77
N HIS A 125 4.54 -23.19 38.12
CA HIS A 125 3.56 -23.83 37.24
C HIS A 125 4.30 -24.69 36.20
N TRP A 126 3.77 -25.88 35.90
CA TRP A 126 4.45 -26.88 35.05
C TRP A 126 4.90 -26.31 33.69
N ALA A 127 4.13 -25.36 33.13
CA ALA A 127 4.43 -24.70 31.86
C ALA A 127 5.70 -23.83 31.87
N TYR A 128 6.21 -23.44 33.05
CA TYR A 128 7.43 -22.64 33.20
C TYR A 128 8.64 -23.47 33.64
N GLN A 129 8.47 -24.79 33.77
CA GLN A 129 9.57 -25.69 34.11
C GLN A 129 10.19 -26.27 32.83
N PRO A 130 11.51 -26.55 32.81
CA PRO A 130 12.13 -27.28 31.71
C PRO A 130 11.44 -28.62 31.47
N LEU A 131 11.19 -28.96 30.20
CA LEU A 131 10.66 -30.27 29.85
C LEU A 131 11.67 -31.37 30.20
N SER A 132 11.23 -32.38 30.95
CA SER A 132 12.00 -33.59 31.23
C SER A 132 11.47 -34.77 30.43
N GLN A 133 12.35 -35.67 29.97
CA GLN A 133 11.91 -36.93 29.37
C GLN A 133 11.23 -37.81 30.43
N ALA A 134 9.94 -38.07 30.26
CA ALA A 134 9.21 -39.02 31.08
C ALA A 134 9.41 -40.44 30.54
N ALA A 135 9.76 -41.38 31.40
CA ALA A 135 9.78 -42.79 31.03
C ALA A 135 8.33 -43.25 30.74
N PRO A 136 8.07 -43.90 29.59
CA PRO A 136 6.74 -44.42 29.29
C PRO A 136 6.29 -45.43 30.35
N PRO A 137 5.03 -45.37 30.82
CA PRO A 137 4.54 -46.28 31.85
C PRO A 137 4.46 -47.72 31.35
N GLU A 138 4.60 -48.66 32.28
CA GLU A 138 4.28 -50.06 32.02
C GLU A 138 2.77 -50.25 31.96
N VAL A 139 2.30 -51.00 30.95
CA VAL A 139 0.89 -51.29 30.72
C VAL A 139 0.71 -52.78 30.50
N LYS A 140 -0.43 -53.32 30.94
CA LYS A 140 -0.70 -54.76 30.85
C LYS A 140 -0.95 -55.21 29.41
N THR A 141 -1.53 -54.32 28.60
CA THR A 141 -2.01 -54.67 27.25
C THR A 141 -1.01 -54.23 26.16
N GLY A 142 0.02 -55.04 25.92
CA GLY A 142 1.05 -54.72 24.93
C GLY A 142 0.60 -54.68 23.47
N ALA A 143 -0.44 -55.45 23.10
CA ALA A 143 -0.88 -55.62 21.70
C ALA A 143 -1.47 -54.35 21.05
N LEU A 144 -1.80 -53.34 21.84
CA LEU A 144 -2.40 -52.08 21.37
C LEU A 144 -1.39 -50.92 21.27
N ILE A 145 -0.12 -51.16 21.63
CA ILE A 145 0.94 -50.14 21.61
C ILE A 145 1.51 -50.04 20.19
N ARG A 146 1.28 -48.91 19.51
CA ARG A 146 1.87 -48.57 18.21
C ARG A 146 3.06 -47.62 18.36
N ASN A 147 3.02 -46.74 19.36
CA ASN A 147 4.13 -45.88 19.74
C ASN A 147 4.14 -45.64 21.27
N GLU A 148 5.13 -44.89 21.76
CA GLU A 148 5.29 -44.64 23.19
C GLU A 148 4.16 -43.82 23.82
N ILE A 149 3.45 -42.99 23.04
CA ILE A 149 2.31 -42.18 23.52
C ILE A 149 1.16 -43.10 23.93
N ASP A 150 0.94 -44.20 23.20
CA ASP A 150 -0.12 -45.16 23.51
C ASP A 150 0.03 -45.74 24.92
N ARG A 151 1.25 -45.87 25.44
CA ARG A 151 1.49 -46.34 26.81
C ARG A 151 0.89 -45.41 27.84
N PHE A 152 1.01 -44.09 27.65
CA PHE A 152 0.43 -43.10 28.57
C PHE A 152 -1.10 -43.13 28.54
N VAL A 153 -1.69 -43.25 27.34
CA VAL A 153 -3.15 -43.34 27.18
C VAL A 153 -3.68 -44.64 27.79
N LEU A 154 -3.06 -45.78 27.49
CA LEU A 154 -3.44 -47.08 28.01
C LEU A 154 -3.28 -47.17 29.53
N ALA A 155 -2.20 -46.63 30.10
CA ALA A 155 -2.02 -46.58 31.55
C ALA A 155 -3.16 -45.85 32.23
N ARG A 156 -3.62 -44.72 31.66
CA ARG A 156 -4.77 -43.99 32.20
C ARG A 156 -6.07 -44.79 32.05
N LEU A 157 -6.31 -45.39 30.88
CA LEU A 157 -7.50 -46.21 30.63
C LEU A 157 -7.56 -47.40 31.59
N GLU A 158 -6.47 -48.16 31.74
CA GLU A 158 -6.33 -49.28 32.69
C GLU A 158 -6.59 -48.83 34.13
N ALA A 159 -6.01 -47.71 34.57
CA ALA A 159 -6.23 -47.16 35.90
C ALA A 159 -7.71 -46.77 36.15
N THR A 160 -8.40 -46.30 35.10
CA THR A 160 -9.83 -45.96 35.15
C THR A 160 -10.77 -47.11 34.79
N LYS A 161 -10.24 -48.31 34.50
CA LYS A 161 -11.00 -49.49 34.07
C LYS A 161 -11.83 -49.25 32.79
N LEU A 162 -11.28 -48.49 31.85
CA LEU A 162 -11.87 -48.24 30.53
C LEU A 162 -11.09 -48.97 29.45
N GLU A 163 -11.79 -49.39 28.39
CA GLU A 163 -11.18 -50.00 27.21
C GLU A 163 -11.22 -49.05 26.01
N PRO A 164 -10.23 -49.11 25.08
CA PRO A 164 -10.27 -48.34 23.85
C PRO A 164 -11.50 -48.67 22.99
N SER A 165 -12.06 -47.66 22.33
CA SER A 165 -13.13 -47.89 21.36
C SER A 165 -12.64 -48.67 20.13
N PRO A 166 -13.49 -49.52 19.52
CA PRO A 166 -13.11 -50.23 18.30
C PRO A 166 -12.81 -49.24 17.16
N GLN A 167 -11.91 -49.65 16.28
CA GLN A 167 -11.59 -48.87 15.08
C GLN A 167 -12.83 -48.74 14.18
N ALA A 168 -13.07 -47.54 13.66
CA ALA A 168 -14.18 -47.30 12.74
C ALA A 168 -14.01 -48.08 11.42
N ASP A 169 -15.13 -48.37 10.76
CA ASP A 169 -15.11 -49.01 9.44
C ASP A 169 -14.44 -48.11 8.38
N ARG A 170 -14.03 -48.71 7.26
CA ARG A 170 -13.25 -48.02 6.23
C ARG A 170 -13.98 -46.85 5.58
N ASN A 171 -15.29 -46.95 5.39
CA ASN A 171 -16.07 -45.86 4.79
C ASN A 171 -16.13 -44.66 5.75
N THR A 172 -16.30 -44.93 7.04
CA THR A 172 -16.24 -43.90 8.08
C THR A 172 -14.84 -43.28 8.19
N LEU A 173 -13.78 -44.10 8.14
CA LEU A 173 -12.40 -43.61 8.26
C LEU A 173 -12.00 -42.67 7.13
N ILE A 174 -12.23 -43.04 5.86
CA ILE A 174 -11.89 -42.16 4.74
C ILE A 174 -12.68 -40.87 4.79
N LYS A 175 -13.98 -40.94 5.13
CA LYS A 175 -14.82 -39.75 5.26
C LYS A 175 -14.27 -38.79 6.33
N ARG A 176 -13.93 -39.30 7.52
CA ARG A 176 -13.37 -38.48 8.61
C ARG A 176 -12.03 -37.86 8.20
N LEU A 177 -11.10 -38.68 7.71
CA LEU A 177 -9.78 -38.19 7.29
C LEU A 177 -9.86 -37.11 6.21
N SER A 178 -10.74 -37.28 5.21
CA SER A 178 -10.89 -36.29 4.15
C SER A 178 -11.44 -34.96 4.70
N TYR A 179 -12.46 -34.97 5.56
CA TYR A 179 -12.95 -33.73 6.18
C TYR A 179 -11.94 -33.09 7.13
N ASP A 180 -11.22 -33.89 7.91
CA ASP A 180 -10.26 -33.39 8.89
C ASP A 180 -9.03 -32.79 8.21
N LEU A 181 -8.45 -33.49 7.23
CA LEU A 181 -7.20 -33.08 6.59
C LEU A 181 -7.40 -32.08 5.46
N ILE A 182 -8.40 -32.27 4.59
CA ILE A 182 -8.58 -31.43 3.39
C ILE A 182 -9.90 -30.67 3.36
N GLY A 183 -10.79 -30.88 4.34
CA GLY A 183 -12.07 -30.15 4.42
C GLY A 183 -13.11 -30.54 3.37
N LEU A 184 -12.83 -31.55 2.53
CA LEU A 184 -13.67 -31.98 1.42
C LEU A 184 -14.07 -33.45 1.58
N PRO A 185 -15.26 -33.87 1.10
CA PRO A 185 -15.61 -35.29 1.06
C PRO A 185 -14.73 -36.06 0.06
N PRO A 186 -14.46 -37.36 0.30
CA PRO A 186 -13.84 -38.21 -0.70
C PRO A 186 -14.82 -38.49 -1.86
N THR A 187 -14.29 -38.70 -3.05
CA THR A 187 -15.08 -39.16 -4.20
C THR A 187 -15.52 -40.62 -4.03
N PRO A 188 -16.62 -41.06 -4.67
CA PRO A 188 -17.05 -42.46 -4.59
C PRO A 188 -15.96 -43.46 -4.99
N GLY A 189 -15.17 -43.15 -6.02
CA GLY A 189 -14.06 -44.01 -6.47
C GLY A 189 -12.93 -44.13 -5.45
N GLU A 190 -12.60 -43.04 -4.73
CA GLU A 190 -11.61 -43.08 -3.65
C GLU A 190 -12.11 -43.88 -2.44
N VAL A 191 -13.41 -43.81 -2.12
CA VAL A 191 -14.03 -44.62 -1.07
C VAL A 191 -13.92 -46.10 -1.43
N GLU A 192 -14.31 -46.48 -2.65
CA GLU A 192 -14.24 -47.86 -3.11
C GLU A 192 -12.80 -48.39 -3.11
N ALA A 193 -11.85 -47.60 -3.62
CA ALA A 193 -10.43 -47.97 -3.64
C ALA A 193 -9.88 -48.22 -2.22
N PHE A 194 -10.17 -47.33 -1.26
CA PHE A 194 -9.71 -47.51 0.13
C PHE A 194 -10.44 -48.64 0.85
N ALA A 195 -11.76 -48.78 0.64
CA ALA A 195 -12.54 -49.85 1.24
C ALA A 195 -12.03 -51.23 0.80
N ASN A 196 -11.60 -51.35 -0.46
CA ASN A 196 -11.12 -52.59 -1.06
C ASN A 196 -9.62 -52.86 -0.85
N ASP A 197 -8.77 -51.86 -0.54
CA ASP A 197 -7.34 -52.06 -0.30
C ASP A 197 -7.09 -52.74 1.06
N LYS A 198 -6.96 -54.08 1.09
CA LYS A 198 -6.75 -54.87 2.31
C LYS A 198 -5.30 -54.87 2.82
N SER A 199 -4.39 -54.09 2.22
CA SER A 199 -3.00 -54.02 2.69
C SER A 199 -2.90 -53.36 4.08
N SER A 200 -1.86 -53.72 4.84
CA SER A 200 -1.54 -53.08 6.13
C SER A 200 -1.24 -51.58 5.96
N GLU A 201 -0.81 -51.17 4.78
CA GLU A 201 -0.43 -49.78 4.46
C GLU A 201 -1.57 -48.92 3.93
N ALA A 202 -2.78 -49.47 3.71
CA ALA A 202 -3.88 -48.75 3.09
C ALA A 202 -4.19 -47.41 3.80
N TYR A 203 -4.16 -47.41 5.14
CA TYR A 203 -4.38 -46.21 5.95
C TYR A 203 -3.27 -45.17 5.77
N ASN A 204 -2.01 -45.58 5.86
CA ASN A 204 -0.86 -44.68 5.71
C ASN A 204 -0.80 -44.08 4.31
N LYS A 205 -1.10 -44.86 3.27
CA LYS A 205 -1.21 -44.37 1.88
C LYS A 205 -2.32 -43.33 1.73
N LEU A 206 -3.47 -43.56 2.34
CA LEU A 206 -4.57 -42.58 2.34
C LEU A 206 -4.15 -41.28 3.04
N VAL A 207 -3.58 -41.37 4.24
CA VAL A 207 -3.10 -40.20 5.00
C VAL A 207 -2.05 -39.43 4.19
N GLY A 208 -1.02 -40.12 3.67
CA GLY A 208 0.03 -39.49 2.87
C GLY A 208 -0.52 -38.78 1.63
N ARG A 209 -1.49 -39.38 0.94
CA ARG A 209 -2.16 -38.75 -0.21
C ARG A 209 -2.95 -37.49 0.18
N LEU A 210 -3.64 -37.51 1.32
CA LEU A 210 -4.41 -36.36 1.80
C LEU A 210 -3.49 -35.23 2.27
N LEU A 211 -2.40 -35.54 2.99
CA LEU A 211 -1.39 -34.57 3.40
C LEU A 211 -0.67 -33.93 2.20
N ALA A 212 -0.45 -34.68 1.12
CA ALA A 212 0.16 -34.18 -0.12
C ALA A 212 -0.81 -33.36 -1.00
N SER A 213 -2.09 -33.27 -0.63
CA SER A 213 -3.08 -32.49 -1.39
C SER A 213 -2.91 -30.99 -1.12
N GLN A 214 -3.03 -30.15 -2.16
CA GLN A 214 -3.02 -28.68 -1.97
C GLN A 214 -4.14 -28.19 -1.05
N HIS A 215 -5.26 -28.92 -0.99
CA HIS A 215 -6.37 -28.62 -0.09
C HIS A 215 -6.02 -28.78 1.39
N PHE A 216 -4.95 -29.50 1.73
CA PHE A 216 -4.47 -29.60 3.10
C PHE A 216 -4.06 -28.21 3.65
N GLY A 217 -3.22 -27.49 2.91
CA GLY A 217 -2.82 -26.12 3.25
C GLY A 217 -3.98 -25.13 3.25
N GLU A 218 -4.97 -25.30 2.37
CA GLU A 218 -6.19 -24.47 2.38
C GLU A 218 -7.02 -24.71 3.66
N ARG A 219 -7.20 -25.98 4.03
CA ARG A 219 -7.95 -26.38 5.23
C ARG A 219 -7.29 -25.89 6.50
N TRP A 220 -6.00 -26.17 6.67
CA TRP A 220 -5.25 -25.83 7.88
C TRP A 220 -4.85 -24.36 7.93
N GLY A 221 -4.55 -23.75 6.78
CA GLY A 221 -4.26 -22.32 6.66
C GLY A 221 -5.39 -21.45 7.18
N ARG A 222 -6.66 -21.84 6.99
CA ARG A 222 -7.81 -21.12 7.54
C ARG A 222 -7.76 -21.00 9.07
N HIS A 223 -7.33 -22.05 9.77
CA HIS A 223 -7.19 -22.00 11.24
C HIS A 223 -6.08 -21.03 11.67
N TRP A 224 -4.97 -21.01 10.93
CA TRP A 224 -3.90 -20.05 11.17
C TRP A 224 -4.32 -18.61 10.88
N LEU A 225 -5.01 -18.39 9.76
CA LEU A 225 -5.41 -17.06 9.31
C LEU A 225 -6.38 -16.38 10.29
N ASP A 226 -7.25 -17.15 10.93
CA ASP A 226 -8.11 -16.68 12.02
C ASP A 226 -7.27 -16.18 13.21
N LYS A 227 -6.24 -16.95 13.61
CA LYS A 227 -5.30 -16.57 14.68
C LYS A 227 -4.41 -15.39 14.31
N ALA A 228 -4.01 -15.30 13.04
CA ALA A 228 -3.28 -14.16 12.50
C ALA A 228 -4.18 -12.92 12.32
N ARG A 229 -5.50 -13.06 12.48
CA ARG A 229 -6.51 -11.99 12.35
C ARG A 229 -6.56 -11.43 10.94
N TYR A 230 -6.36 -12.31 9.98
CA TYR A 230 -6.39 -11.99 8.57
C TYR A 230 -7.77 -11.45 8.17
N ALA A 231 -7.78 -10.34 7.45
CA ALA A 231 -8.95 -9.79 6.81
C ALA A 231 -8.58 -9.18 5.46
N ASP A 232 -9.50 -9.21 4.50
CA ASP A 232 -9.38 -8.51 3.22
C ASP A 232 -9.72 -7.01 3.32
N SER A 233 -10.08 -6.51 4.52
CA SER A 233 -10.48 -5.13 4.79
C SER A 233 -9.86 -4.59 6.09
N ASP A 234 -9.92 -3.26 6.28
CA ASP A 234 -9.26 -2.56 7.39
C ASP A 234 -9.88 -2.83 8.77
N GLY A 235 -11.13 -3.28 8.83
CA GLY A 235 -11.86 -3.72 10.02
C GLY A 235 -12.29 -2.59 10.97
N TYR A 236 -12.30 -1.34 10.50
CA TYR A 236 -12.71 -0.15 11.25
C TYR A 236 -13.83 0.60 10.51
N GLU A 237 -14.26 1.79 10.95
CA GLU A 237 -15.43 2.51 10.42
C GLU A 237 -15.53 2.56 8.88
N LYS A 238 -14.49 3.03 8.18
CA LYS A 238 -14.48 3.06 6.70
C LYS A 238 -14.35 1.69 6.05
N ASP A 239 -13.85 0.69 6.78
CA ASP A 239 -13.58 -0.69 6.37
C ASP A 239 -13.05 -0.84 4.93
N ASN A 240 -12.05 -0.03 4.54
CA ASN A 240 -11.52 -0.04 3.18
C ASN A 240 -10.89 -1.40 2.84
N PRO A 241 -10.91 -1.82 1.56
CA PRO A 241 -10.25 -3.04 1.14
C PRO A 241 -8.72 -2.95 1.32
N ARG A 242 -8.13 -3.97 1.92
CA ARG A 242 -6.68 -4.17 1.99
C ARG A 242 -6.20 -4.73 0.65
N MET A 243 -5.86 -3.83 -0.27
CA MET A 243 -5.36 -4.22 -1.59
C MET A 243 -4.25 -5.27 -1.47
N ASN A 244 -4.44 -6.41 -2.15
CA ASN A 244 -3.49 -7.52 -2.23
C ASN A 244 -3.22 -8.26 -0.91
N ALA A 245 -4.03 -8.11 0.14
CA ALA A 245 -3.88 -8.85 1.40
C ALA A 245 -3.86 -10.38 1.21
N TRP A 246 -4.64 -10.89 0.24
CA TRP A 246 -4.68 -12.30 -0.15
C TRP A 246 -3.32 -12.92 -0.47
N ARG A 247 -2.30 -12.11 -0.78
CA ARG A 247 -0.93 -12.60 -0.96
C ARG A 247 -0.36 -13.23 0.31
N TYR A 248 -0.68 -12.68 1.48
CA TYR A 248 -0.28 -13.27 2.76
C TYR A 248 -1.07 -14.55 3.06
N ARG A 249 -2.37 -14.57 2.76
CA ARG A 249 -3.19 -15.79 2.83
C ARG A 249 -2.57 -16.93 2.02
N ASP A 250 -2.24 -16.66 0.76
CA ASP A 250 -1.63 -17.64 -0.12
C ASP A 250 -0.22 -18.04 0.35
N TRP A 251 0.54 -17.11 0.95
CA TRP A 251 1.81 -17.44 1.58
C TRP A 251 1.63 -18.45 2.72
N VAL A 252 0.65 -18.28 3.60
CA VAL A 252 0.35 -19.23 4.70
C VAL A 252 -0.03 -20.62 4.14
N ILE A 253 -0.93 -20.65 3.16
CA ILE A 253 -1.38 -21.91 2.53
C ILE A 253 -0.19 -22.65 1.91
N ASN A 254 0.67 -21.92 1.20
CA ASN A 254 1.86 -22.49 0.56
C ASN A 254 2.90 -22.94 1.59
N ALA A 255 3.10 -22.20 2.68
CA ALA A 255 4.02 -22.58 3.75
C ALA A 255 3.62 -23.91 4.40
N ILE A 256 2.31 -24.11 4.65
CA ILE A 256 1.78 -25.36 5.19
C ILE A 256 1.94 -26.51 4.18
N ASN A 257 1.57 -26.28 2.91
CA ASN A 257 1.72 -27.30 1.87
C ASN A 257 3.18 -27.67 1.57
N ALA A 258 4.11 -26.76 1.81
CA ALA A 258 5.54 -27.00 1.68
C ALA A 258 6.18 -27.65 2.92
N ASP A 259 5.38 -27.93 3.96
CA ASP A 259 5.85 -28.43 5.25
C ASP A 259 6.97 -27.57 5.84
N LEU A 260 6.79 -26.24 5.79
CA LEU A 260 7.78 -25.30 6.30
C LEU A 260 8.01 -25.54 7.80
N PRO A 261 9.27 -25.74 8.25
CA PRO A 261 9.56 -25.97 9.66
C PRO A 261 8.98 -24.87 10.55
N PHE A 262 8.40 -25.28 11.68
CA PHE A 262 7.64 -24.37 12.55
C PHE A 262 8.49 -23.21 13.09
N ASP A 263 9.77 -23.46 13.39
CA ASP A 263 10.74 -22.43 13.76
C ASP A 263 10.94 -21.40 12.64
N GLN A 264 11.13 -21.84 11.41
CA GLN A 264 11.26 -20.96 10.25
C GLN A 264 9.95 -20.20 9.96
N PHE A 265 8.80 -20.87 10.02
CA PHE A 265 7.47 -20.26 9.89
C PHE A 265 7.23 -19.16 10.94
N THR A 266 7.75 -19.36 12.16
CA THR A 266 7.72 -18.37 13.23
C THR A 266 8.61 -17.18 12.91
N ILE A 267 9.88 -17.44 12.56
CA ILE A 267 10.87 -16.39 12.27
C ILE A 267 10.44 -15.51 11.10
N GLU A 268 9.97 -16.11 10.00
CA GLU A 268 9.56 -15.35 8.82
C GLU A 268 8.38 -14.40 9.10
N GLN A 269 7.41 -14.83 9.90
CA GLN A 269 6.25 -13.99 10.23
C GLN A 269 6.58 -12.89 11.23
N LEU A 270 7.45 -13.14 12.21
CA LEU A 270 7.78 -12.16 13.24
C LEU A 270 8.90 -11.20 12.83
N ALA A 271 9.82 -11.65 11.96
CA ALA A 271 11.09 -10.98 11.70
C ALA A 271 11.66 -11.26 10.29
N GLY A 272 10.84 -11.69 9.33
CA GLY A 272 11.32 -12.07 7.99
C GLY A 272 12.05 -10.95 7.24
N ASP A 273 11.77 -9.68 7.52
CA ASP A 273 12.49 -8.53 6.96
C ASP A 273 13.91 -8.34 7.55
N LEU A 274 14.15 -8.90 8.74
CA LEU A 274 15.45 -8.85 9.44
C LEU A 274 16.39 -9.99 9.02
N LEU A 275 15.91 -10.96 8.23
CA LEU A 275 16.75 -12.02 7.71
C LEU A 275 17.84 -11.47 6.77
N PRO A 276 19.08 -11.98 6.86
CA PRO A 276 20.13 -11.63 5.91
C PRO A 276 19.67 -11.93 4.48
N ASN A 277 19.70 -10.92 3.60
CA ASN A 277 19.23 -11.03 2.21
C ASN A 277 17.79 -11.54 2.08
N ALA A 278 16.90 -11.11 2.99
CA ALA A 278 15.49 -11.49 3.00
C ALA A 278 14.85 -11.44 1.61
N THR A 279 14.26 -12.58 1.21
CA THR A 279 13.50 -12.70 -0.03
C THR A 279 12.21 -11.89 0.04
N ASP A 280 11.59 -11.62 -1.12
CA ASP A 280 10.30 -10.92 -1.17
C ASP A 280 9.21 -11.68 -0.40
N LEU A 281 9.20 -13.02 -0.47
CA LEU A 281 8.24 -13.85 0.27
C LEU A 281 8.49 -13.84 1.79
N GLN A 282 9.75 -13.79 2.23
CA GLN A 282 10.08 -13.62 3.65
C GLN A 282 9.65 -12.27 4.20
N LYS A 283 9.80 -11.20 3.39
CA LYS A 283 9.25 -9.88 3.76
C LYS A 283 7.72 -9.91 3.79
N LEU A 284 7.08 -10.56 2.83
CA LEU A 284 5.62 -10.75 2.79
C LEU A 284 5.10 -11.49 4.03
N ALA A 285 5.83 -12.48 4.55
CA ALA A 285 5.44 -13.22 5.76
C ALA A 285 5.21 -12.29 6.96
N THR A 286 5.97 -11.18 7.05
CA THR A 286 5.80 -10.18 8.10
C THR A 286 4.46 -9.43 8.06
N ALA A 287 3.65 -9.63 7.01
CA ALA A 287 2.28 -9.15 6.97
C ALA A 287 1.43 -9.73 8.12
N PHE A 288 1.85 -10.80 8.80
CA PHE A 288 1.32 -11.20 10.11
C PHE A 288 1.21 -10.00 11.08
N ASN A 289 2.24 -9.17 11.16
CA ASN A 289 2.27 -7.96 12.00
C ASN A 289 1.46 -6.78 11.42
N ARG A 290 0.91 -6.91 10.22
CA ARG A 290 0.07 -5.89 9.56
C ARG A 290 -1.40 -6.25 9.50
N GLN A 291 -1.81 -7.29 10.23
CA GLN A 291 -3.23 -7.67 10.33
C GLN A 291 -4.01 -6.81 11.34
N THR A 292 -3.32 -5.96 12.10
CA THR A 292 -3.92 -4.95 12.99
C THR A 292 -4.96 -4.13 12.24
N LEU A 293 -6.01 -3.70 12.94
CA LEU A 293 -7.00 -2.79 12.36
C LEU A 293 -6.31 -1.54 11.77
N THR A 294 -6.95 -0.84 10.83
CA THR A 294 -6.45 0.45 10.31
C THR A 294 -7.52 1.53 10.39
N ASN A 295 -7.24 2.59 11.16
CA ASN A 295 -8.12 3.77 11.23
C ASN A 295 -7.67 4.83 10.21
N THR A 296 -8.57 5.21 9.31
CA THR A 296 -8.34 6.23 8.25
C THR A 296 -9.34 7.40 8.33
N GLU A 297 -9.99 7.58 9.49
CA GLU A 297 -10.89 8.69 9.75
C GLU A 297 -10.14 10.03 9.87
N GLY A 298 -10.83 11.12 9.51
CA GLY A 298 -10.29 12.47 9.69
C GLY A 298 -10.33 12.86 11.17
N GLY A 299 -9.23 13.36 11.71
CA GLY A 299 -9.12 13.81 13.11
C GLY A 299 -8.57 12.75 14.08
N THR A 300 -8.27 11.54 13.62
CA THR A 300 -7.64 10.50 14.45
C THR A 300 -6.23 10.88 14.88
N ASP A 301 -5.90 10.67 16.15
CA ASP A 301 -4.53 10.78 16.67
C ASP A 301 -3.69 9.60 16.15
N GLN A 302 -2.75 9.90 15.26
CA GLN A 302 -1.89 8.89 14.63
C GLN A 302 -1.02 8.17 15.66
N GLU A 303 -0.61 8.84 16.73
CA GLU A 303 0.25 8.24 17.76
C GLU A 303 -0.54 7.27 18.64
N GLN A 304 -1.77 7.63 19.00
CA GLN A 304 -2.69 6.71 19.68
C GLN A 304 -2.84 5.41 18.89
N TRP A 305 -3.09 5.52 17.58
CA TRP A 305 -3.32 4.35 16.74
C TRP A 305 -2.07 3.49 16.57
N ARG A 306 -0.92 4.14 16.42
CA ARG A 306 0.36 3.44 16.37
C ARG A 306 0.60 2.65 17.65
N VAL A 307 0.38 3.23 18.82
CA VAL A 307 0.54 2.56 20.11
C VAL A 307 -0.43 1.39 20.25
N ALA A 308 -1.70 1.58 19.88
CA ALA A 308 -2.69 0.51 19.88
C ALA A 308 -2.28 -0.66 18.98
N ALA A 309 -1.76 -0.39 17.77
CA ALA A 309 -1.27 -1.41 16.86
C ALA A 309 -0.02 -2.15 17.40
N VAL A 310 0.81 -1.52 18.23
CA VAL A 310 1.94 -2.19 18.90
C VAL A 310 1.45 -3.12 20.01
N MET A 311 0.53 -2.65 20.87
CA MET A 311 -0.11 -3.49 21.91
C MET A 311 -0.78 -4.72 21.30
N ASP A 312 -1.48 -4.50 20.18
CA ASP A 312 -2.18 -5.52 19.43
C ASP A 312 -1.24 -6.62 18.88
N ARG A 313 -0.06 -6.25 18.35
CA ARG A 313 0.97 -7.21 17.90
C ARG A 313 1.52 -8.04 19.05
N GLU A 314 1.84 -7.38 20.16
CA GLU A 314 2.33 -8.02 21.37
C GLU A 314 1.31 -9.03 21.91
N GLU A 315 0.04 -8.64 22.00
CA GLU A 315 -1.03 -9.50 22.52
C GLU A 315 -1.35 -10.66 21.58
N THR A 316 -1.20 -10.46 20.29
CA THR A 316 -1.30 -11.52 19.29
C THR A 316 -0.13 -12.49 19.43
N LEU A 317 1.10 -12.00 19.61
CA LEU A 317 2.24 -12.87 19.88
C LEU A 317 2.00 -13.72 21.13
N GLY A 318 1.57 -13.08 22.23
CA GLY A 318 1.29 -13.74 23.49
C GLY A 318 0.23 -14.84 23.35
N SER A 319 -0.90 -14.52 22.72
CA SER A 319 -2.02 -15.45 22.59
C SER A 319 -1.77 -16.58 21.58
N VAL A 320 -1.14 -16.28 20.44
CA VAL A 320 -0.97 -17.25 19.34
C VAL A 320 0.24 -18.16 19.56
N TRP A 321 1.37 -17.63 20.02
CA TRP A 321 2.61 -18.38 20.14
C TRP A 321 2.91 -18.85 21.56
N LEU A 322 2.63 -18.01 22.57
CA LEU A 322 2.92 -18.35 23.96
C LEU A 322 1.75 -19.05 24.65
N GLY A 323 0.54 -18.94 24.09
CA GLY A 323 -0.68 -19.41 24.74
C GLY A 323 -1.03 -18.63 26.02
N LEU A 324 -0.58 -17.37 26.11
CA LEU A 324 -0.73 -16.50 27.29
C LEU A 324 -1.54 -15.24 26.97
N THR A 325 -2.42 -14.84 27.89
CA THR A 325 -3.19 -13.59 27.79
C THR A 325 -2.41 -12.41 28.38
N VAL A 326 -1.42 -11.91 27.64
CA VAL A 326 -0.51 -10.86 28.17
C VAL A 326 -1.19 -9.51 28.42
N GLY A 327 -2.39 -9.27 27.88
CA GLY A 327 -3.06 -7.95 27.90
C GLY A 327 -3.35 -7.37 29.28
N CYS A 328 -3.54 -8.18 30.34
CA CYS A 328 -3.69 -7.62 31.70
C CYS A 328 -2.40 -6.92 32.16
N ALA A 329 -1.24 -7.40 31.68
CA ALA A 329 0.06 -6.87 32.03
C ALA A 329 0.28 -5.43 31.52
N ARG A 330 -0.55 -4.96 30.58
CA ARG A 330 -0.53 -3.59 30.06
C ARG A 330 -0.64 -2.54 31.18
N CYS A 331 -1.54 -2.76 32.14
CA CYS A 331 -1.87 -1.76 33.15
C CYS A 331 -1.26 -2.03 34.53
N HIS A 332 -1.00 -3.28 34.86
CA HIS A 332 -0.49 -3.76 36.14
C HIS A 332 0.10 -5.17 35.95
N ASN A 333 0.84 -5.73 36.91
CA ASN A 333 1.29 -7.13 36.80
C ASN A 333 0.11 -8.08 36.56
N HIS A 334 0.29 -9.08 35.70
CA HIS A 334 -0.76 -10.01 35.35
C HIS A 334 -1.32 -10.73 36.59
N LYS A 335 -2.66 -10.89 36.64
CA LYS A 335 -3.36 -11.36 37.85
C LYS A 335 -3.10 -12.83 38.18
N TYR A 336 -2.98 -13.68 37.15
CA TYR A 336 -2.88 -15.13 37.29
C TYR A 336 -1.52 -15.67 36.82
N ASP A 337 -1.12 -15.33 35.59
CA ASP A 337 0.19 -15.67 35.04
C ASP A 337 1.34 -14.85 35.65
N GLN A 338 2.55 -15.42 35.65
CA GLN A 338 3.76 -14.82 36.21
C GLN A 338 4.39 -13.82 35.23
N LEU A 339 3.62 -12.81 34.82
CA LEU A 339 4.07 -11.75 33.90
C LEU A 339 3.96 -10.38 34.58
N THR A 340 5.07 -9.66 34.67
CA THR A 340 5.09 -8.29 35.19
C THR A 340 4.72 -7.27 34.12
N GLN A 341 4.21 -6.10 34.54
CA GLN A 341 3.99 -4.98 33.62
C GLN A 341 5.30 -4.55 32.94
N LYS A 342 6.42 -4.64 33.66
CA LYS A 342 7.73 -4.32 33.10
C LYS A 342 8.08 -5.24 31.93
N GLU A 343 7.82 -6.54 32.05
CA GLU A 343 8.09 -7.52 30.99
C GLU A 343 7.17 -7.31 29.77
N TYR A 344 5.90 -6.92 29.99
CA TYR A 344 5.01 -6.48 28.90
C TYR A 344 5.67 -5.34 28.11
N TYR A 345 6.07 -4.25 28.77
CA TYR A 345 6.70 -3.14 28.05
C TYR A 345 8.09 -3.45 27.46
N GLN A 346 8.80 -4.47 27.98
CA GLN A 346 10.01 -4.97 27.32
C GLN A 346 9.68 -5.69 26.01
N LEU A 347 8.60 -6.46 25.97
CA LEU A 347 8.10 -7.09 24.74
C LEU A 347 7.51 -6.06 23.77
N PHE A 348 6.72 -5.11 24.27
CA PHE A 348 6.23 -3.94 23.52
C PHE A 348 7.37 -3.25 22.76
N ALA A 349 8.53 -3.07 23.40
CA ALA A 349 9.67 -2.36 22.82
C ALA A 349 10.20 -3.00 21.53
N TYR A 350 10.07 -4.32 21.37
CA TYR A 350 10.42 -5.02 20.14
C TYR A 350 9.55 -4.52 18.97
N PHE A 351 8.23 -4.53 19.13
CA PHE A 351 7.29 -4.10 18.09
C PHE A 351 7.22 -2.57 17.94
N ASN A 352 7.57 -1.81 18.97
CA ASN A 352 7.59 -0.35 18.96
C ASN A 352 8.58 0.23 17.93
N ASN A 353 9.57 -0.55 17.49
CA ASN A 353 10.54 -0.17 16.46
C ASN A 353 10.26 -0.80 15.08
N GLY A 354 9.04 -1.28 14.85
CA GLY A 354 8.53 -1.58 13.51
C GLY A 354 7.93 -0.34 12.84
N ASP A 355 8.24 -0.14 11.56
CA ASP A 355 7.54 0.78 10.68
C ASP A 355 6.57 0.00 9.80
N GLU A 356 5.33 0.47 9.79
CA GLU A 356 4.29 0.01 8.89
C GLU A 356 4.56 0.51 7.47
N SER A 357 5.05 -0.38 6.59
CA SER A 357 5.45 -0.03 5.23
C SER A 357 4.78 -0.92 4.18
N SER A 358 5.23 -0.81 2.93
CA SER A 358 4.80 -1.68 1.85
C SER A 358 5.99 -2.18 1.07
N THR A 359 5.88 -3.39 0.53
CA THR A 359 6.86 -3.96 -0.39
C THR A 359 6.17 -4.41 -1.67
N ASN A 360 6.94 -4.53 -2.74
CA ASN A 360 6.45 -4.99 -4.03
C ASN A 360 6.80 -6.46 -4.19
N ILE A 361 5.77 -7.30 -4.33
CA ILE A 361 5.92 -8.73 -4.53
C ILE A 361 5.60 -9.07 -5.99
N PRO A 362 6.39 -9.92 -6.65
CA PRO A 362 6.05 -10.43 -7.97
C PRO A 362 4.68 -11.10 -8.03
N ARG A 363 3.89 -10.81 -9.07
CA ARG A 363 2.56 -11.40 -9.29
C ARG A 363 2.64 -12.92 -9.40
N SER A 364 3.58 -13.40 -10.20
CA SER A 364 3.92 -14.82 -10.36
C SER A 364 5.29 -14.96 -11.01
N GLN A 365 5.87 -16.17 -10.91
CA GLN A 365 7.12 -16.49 -11.61
C GLN A 365 6.96 -16.38 -13.14
N GLN A 366 5.80 -16.79 -13.66
CA GLN A 366 5.47 -16.66 -15.08
C GLN A 366 5.47 -15.20 -15.52
N ALA A 367 4.82 -14.31 -14.76
CA ALA A 367 4.76 -12.90 -15.09
C ALA A 367 6.16 -12.26 -15.10
N LEU A 368 7.04 -12.62 -14.14
CA LEU A 368 8.43 -12.17 -14.14
C LEU A 368 9.21 -12.63 -15.38
N SER A 369 9.05 -13.90 -15.77
CA SER A 369 9.65 -14.44 -16.99
C SER A 369 9.18 -13.66 -18.23
N ASP A 370 7.88 -13.38 -18.34
CA ASP A 370 7.31 -12.65 -19.47
C ASP A 370 7.79 -11.20 -19.49
N PHE A 371 7.89 -10.55 -18.32
CA PHE A 371 8.48 -9.23 -18.19
C PHE A 371 9.96 -9.20 -18.61
N ALA A 372 10.76 -10.18 -18.20
CA ALA A 372 12.17 -10.26 -18.59
C ALA A 372 12.34 -10.36 -20.12
N LYS A 373 11.52 -11.20 -20.78
CA LYS A 373 11.48 -11.32 -22.24
C LYS A 373 11.07 -10.00 -22.90
N ALA A 374 9.99 -9.38 -22.43
CA ALA A 374 9.51 -8.10 -22.95
C ALA A 374 10.54 -6.98 -22.78
N LYS A 375 11.22 -6.93 -21.64
CA LYS A 375 12.28 -5.95 -21.34
C LYS A 375 13.46 -6.10 -22.29
N GLU A 376 13.89 -7.31 -22.59
CA GLU A 376 15.00 -7.53 -23.54
C GLU A 376 14.59 -7.20 -24.98
N SER A 377 13.36 -7.55 -25.41
CA SER A 377 12.81 -7.13 -26.71
C SER A 377 12.79 -5.61 -26.83
N HIS A 378 12.23 -4.93 -25.83
CA HIS A 378 12.15 -3.47 -25.78
C HIS A 378 13.53 -2.81 -25.86
N LYS A 379 14.52 -3.34 -25.12
CA LYS A 379 15.90 -2.85 -25.17
C LYS A 379 16.53 -3.01 -26.56
N SER A 380 16.27 -4.13 -27.24
CA SER A 380 16.73 -4.37 -28.61
C SER A 380 16.11 -3.37 -29.59
N GLU A 381 14.80 -3.14 -29.50
CA GLU A 381 14.08 -2.17 -30.34
C GLU A 381 14.54 -0.72 -30.11
N VAL A 382 14.77 -0.33 -28.85
CA VAL A 382 15.33 0.99 -28.50
C VAL A 382 16.72 1.15 -29.13
N LYS A 383 17.56 0.12 -29.07
CA LYS A 383 18.91 0.14 -29.67
C LYS A 383 18.86 0.29 -31.19
N ASP A 384 17.97 -0.44 -31.87
CA ASP A 384 17.78 -0.34 -33.32
C ASP A 384 17.30 1.06 -33.74
N LEU A 385 16.27 1.60 -33.07
CA LEU A 385 15.77 2.95 -33.35
C LEU A 385 16.81 4.02 -33.07
N THR A 386 17.56 3.91 -31.98
CA THR A 386 18.66 4.83 -31.66
C THR A 386 19.75 4.81 -32.72
N THR A 387 20.07 3.62 -33.26
CA THR A 387 21.04 3.47 -34.35
C THR A 387 20.53 4.13 -35.64
N LYS A 388 19.25 3.93 -35.98
CA LYS A 388 18.60 4.58 -37.13
C LYS A 388 18.59 6.10 -37.00
N ILE A 389 18.26 6.62 -35.82
CA ILE A 389 18.29 8.06 -35.51
C ILE A 389 19.71 8.61 -35.66
N THR A 390 20.71 7.91 -35.11
CA THR A 390 22.12 8.32 -35.20
C THR A 390 22.58 8.38 -36.66
N LYS A 391 22.24 7.37 -37.46
CA LYS A 391 22.53 7.35 -38.90
C LYS A 391 21.84 8.50 -39.64
N ARG A 392 20.56 8.77 -39.35
CA ARG A 392 19.82 9.88 -39.96
C ARG A 392 20.43 11.23 -39.58
N ASN A 393 20.77 11.40 -38.31
CA ASN A 393 21.43 12.61 -37.82
C ASN A 393 22.78 12.85 -38.50
N ALA A 394 23.57 11.80 -38.75
CA ALA A 394 24.83 11.94 -39.50
C ALA A 394 24.59 12.41 -40.95
N THR A 395 23.53 11.93 -41.61
CA THR A 395 23.11 12.41 -42.94
C THR A 395 22.68 13.88 -42.89
N LEU A 396 21.83 14.25 -41.93
CA LEU A 396 21.36 15.63 -41.76
C LEU A 396 22.52 16.60 -41.45
N LYS A 397 23.48 16.19 -40.61
CA LYS A 397 24.71 16.96 -40.33
C LYS A 397 25.48 17.31 -41.60
N LYS A 398 25.60 16.38 -42.55
CA LYS A 398 26.25 16.62 -43.85
C LYS A 398 25.46 17.58 -44.75
N GLN A 399 24.16 17.71 -44.53
CA GLN A 399 23.26 18.56 -45.30
C GLN A 399 23.03 19.94 -44.68
N LEU A 400 23.59 20.23 -43.50
CA LEU A 400 23.37 21.51 -42.80
C LEU A 400 23.79 22.72 -43.65
N ALA A 401 24.91 22.65 -44.35
CA ALA A 401 25.35 23.75 -45.22
C ALA A 401 24.34 24.06 -46.34
N VAL A 402 23.69 23.02 -46.89
CA VAL A 402 22.65 23.16 -47.91
C VAL A 402 21.38 23.78 -47.30
N LEU A 403 20.98 23.30 -46.12
CA LEU A 403 19.84 23.84 -45.39
C LEU A 403 20.06 25.33 -45.06
N GLU A 404 21.22 25.70 -44.54
CA GLU A 404 21.54 27.08 -44.21
C GLU A 404 21.49 28.00 -45.43
N LYS A 405 22.08 27.57 -46.55
CA LYS A 405 22.02 28.33 -47.79
C LYS A 405 20.55 28.53 -48.21
N SER A 406 19.77 27.45 -48.21
CA SER A 406 18.33 27.51 -48.51
C SER A 406 17.59 28.49 -47.60
N LEU A 407 17.90 28.51 -46.29
CA LEU A 407 17.26 29.42 -45.33
C LEU A 407 17.68 30.88 -45.55
N ARG A 408 18.94 31.14 -45.91
CA ARG A 408 19.41 32.50 -46.26
C ARG A 408 18.78 33.01 -47.54
N ASP A 409 18.68 32.14 -48.55
CA ASP A 409 18.03 32.44 -49.83
C ASP A 409 16.52 32.71 -49.59
N GLU A 410 15.87 31.88 -48.75
CA GLU A 410 14.49 32.07 -48.32
C GLU A 410 14.30 33.42 -47.60
N ILE A 411 15.13 33.75 -46.61
CA ILE A 411 15.08 35.04 -45.91
C ILE A 411 15.27 36.21 -46.89
N THR A 412 16.19 36.08 -47.85
CA THR A 412 16.51 37.15 -48.82
C THR A 412 15.36 37.37 -49.81
N ASN A 413 14.82 36.29 -50.39
CA ASN A 413 13.68 36.36 -51.30
C ASN A 413 12.44 36.93 -50.61
N ARG A 414 12.24 36.63 -49.32
CA ARG A 414 11.12 37.20 -48.57
C ARG A 414 11.25 38.70 -48.32
N LYS A 415 12.46 39.26 -48.29
CA LYS A 415 12.67 40.71 -48.14
C LYS A 415 12.14 41.51 -49.33
N SER A 416 12.02 40.93 -50.53
CA SER A 416 11.48 41.65 -51.70
C SER A 416 9.95 41.80 -51.68
N GLU A 417 9.25 41.07 -50.81
CA GLU A 417 7.80 41.17 -50.62
C GLU A 417 7.48 41.45 -49.13
N PRO A 418 7.78 42.66 -48.63
CA PRO A 418 7.65 42.98 -47.21
C PRO A 418 6.19 42.84 -46.75
N MET A 419 6.04 42.35 -45.52
CA MET A 419 4.73 42.26 -44.88
C MET A 419 4.06 43.63 -44.81
N LYS A 420 2.84 43.73 -45.35
CA LYS A 420 1.99 44.93 -45.29
C LYS A 420 0.60 44.55 -44.85
N PHE A 421 -0.04 45.45 -44.10
CA PHE A 421 -1.44 45.33 -43.69
C PHE A 421 -2.28 46.37 -44.42
N HIS A 422 -3.46 45.96 -44.86
CA HIS A 422 -4.38 46.77 -45.65
C HIS A 422 -5.75 46.74 -45.00
N SER A 423 -6.37 47.92 -44.83
CA SER A 423 -7.76 48.02 -44.38
C SER A 423 -8.70 47.33 -45.37
N MET A 424 -9.86 46.90 -44.87
CA MET A 424 -10.91 46.26 -45.64
C MET A 424 -12.21 47.04 -45.49
N GLU A 425 -13.07 47.00 -46.51
CA GLU A 425 -14.42 47.57 -46.47
C GLU A 425 -15.32 46.63 -45.66
N LEU A 426 -15.89 47.12 -44.56
CA LEU A 426 -16.86 46.37 -43.75
C LEU A 426 -18.19 46.25 -44.49
N ILE A 427 -18.69 45.01 -44.65
CA ILE A 427 -20.02 44.74 -45.21
C ILE A 427 -21.04 44.59 -44.08
N SER A 428 -20.74 43.78 -43.09
CA SER A 428 -21.61 43.55 -41.93
C SER A 428 -20.83 42.94 -40.76
N ALA A 429 -21.33 43.16 -39.55
CA ALA A 429 -20.83 42.54 -38.33
C ALA A 429 -22.02 42.15 -37.46
N ARG A 430 -22.03 40.91 -36.94
CA ARG A 430 -23.05 40.42 -36.01
C ARG A 430 -22.46 39.45 -35.00
N ALA A 431 -23.21 39.21 -33.92
CA ALA A 431 -22.98 38.09 -33.03
C ALA A 431 -24.04 37.01 -33.29
N ASP A 432 -23.68 35.74 -33.16
CA ASP A 432 -24.58 34.60 -33.33
C ASP A 432 -25.66 34.51 -32.23
N VAL A 433 -25.29 34.85 -31.00
CA VAL A 433 -26.11 34.60 -29.79
C VAL A 433 -27.19 35.64 -29.51
N SER A 434 -27.07 36.88 -30.01
CA SER A 434 -28.02 37.96 -29.70
C SER A 434 -27.87 39.18 -30.61
N ASP A 435 -29.00 39.65 -31.16
CA ASP A 435 -29.09 40.92 -31.91
C ASP A 435 -28.89 42.16 -31.01
N LYS A 436 -28.79 41.97 -29.68
CA LYS A 436 -28.51 43.06 -28.72
C LYS A 436 -27.02 43.34 -28.58
N VAL A 437 -26.15 42.51 -29.17
CA VAL A 437 -24.72 42.82 -29.31
C VAL A 437 -24.57 43.75 -30.51
N LYS A 438 -24.11 44.98 -30.27
CA LYS A 438 -24.03 46.02 -31.30
C LYS A 438 -22.60 46.29 -31.69
N PHE A 439 -22.32 46.32 -32.99
CA PHE A 439 -21.02 46.68 -33.56
C PHE A 439 -21.12 48.11 -34.09
N THR A 440 -20.23 48.99 -33.64
CA THR A 440 -20.15 50.38 -34.09
C THR A 440 -18.77 50.62 -34.68
N GLU A 441 -18.73 50.91 -35.98
CA GLU A 441 -17.50 51.28 -36.68
C GLU A 441 -16.99 52.65 -36.19
N LYS A 442 -15.67 52.79 -36.10
CA LYS A 442 -14.95 53.97 -35.64
C LYS A 442 -14.06 54.51 -36.78
N ASP A 443 -13.62 55.75 -36.64
CA ASP A 443 -12.79 56.46 -37.64
C ASP A 443 -11.43 55.79 -37.94
N ASP A 444 -11.00 54.83 -37.13
CA ASP A 444 -9.76 54.06 -37.27
C ASP A 444 -9.96 52.64 -37.82
N ASP A 445 -11.08 52.42 -38.52
CA ASP A 445 -11.56 51.15 -39.07
C ASP A 445 -11.77 50.06 -38.01
N SER A 446 -11.88 50.43 -36.72
CA SER A 446 -12.16 49.48 -35.64
C SER A 446 -13.65 49.38 -35.32
N LEU A 447 -14.05 48.20 -34.89
CA LEU A 447 -15.38 47.89 -34.41
C LEU A 447 -15.38 47.95 -32.89
N LEU A 448 -16.17 48.86 -32.32
CA LEU A 448 -16.51 48.87 -30.89
C LEU A 448 -17.78 48.04 -30.67
N VAL A 449 -17.67 47.03 -29.81
CA VAL A 449 -18.76 46.13 -29.44
C VAL A 449 -19.41 46.59 -28.15
N SER A 450 -20.72 46.83 -28.21
CA SER A 450 -21.52 47.36 -27.09
C SER A 450 -22.84 46.59 -26.93
N GLY A 451 -23.66 47.00 -25.95
CA GLY A 451 -24.91 46.31 -25.62
C GLY A 451 -24.68 45.09 -24.75
N GLU A 452 -25.42 44.00 -25.01
CA GLU A 452 -25.34 42.77 -24.22
C GLU A 452 -23.94 42.14 -24.29
N ASN A 453 -23.41 41.68 -23.16
CA ASN A 453 -22.16 40.91 -23.11
C ASN A 453 -22.49 39.46 -22.73
N PRO A 454 -22.65 38.56 -23.71
CA PRO A 454 -23.01 37.17 -23.45
C PRO A 454 -21.85 36.40 -22.82
N GLU A 455 -22.14 35.28 -22.15
CA GLU A 455 -21.12 34.40 -21.57
C GLU A 455 -20.16 33.85 -22.63
N ILE A 456 -20.69 33.56 -23.82
CA ILE A 456 -19.98 33.08 -25.02
C ILE A 456 -20.54 33.78 -26.27
N ALA A 457 -19.76 33.93 -27.33
CA ALA A 457 -20.23 34.43 -28.62
C ALA A 457 -19.32 34.03 -29.79
N GLU A 458 -19.90 33.86 -30.96
CA GLU A 458 -19.22 33.93 -32.26
C GLU A 458 -19.43 35.32 -32.85
N TYR A 459 -18.35 36.04 -33.15
CA TYR A 459 -18.45 37.29 -33.92
C TYR A 459 -18.22 36.99 -35.39
N GLU A 460 -19.26 37.21 -36.19
CA GLU A 460 -19.23 37.05 -37.63
C GLU A 460 -19.07 38.42 -38.30
N VAL A 461 -17.95 38.60 -38.99
CA VAL A 461 -17.62 39.86 -39.65
C VAL A 461 -17.33 39.61 -41.13
N ASN A 462 -18.09 40.29 -41.99
CA ASN A 462 -17.98 40.20 -43.43
C ASN A 462 -17.25 41.42 -43.97
N TYR A 463 -16.22 41.18 -44.77
CA TYR A 463 -15.37 42.21 -45.36
C TYR A 463 -15.23 42.02 -46.87
N LYS A 464 -14.95 43.13 -47.55
CA LYS A 464 -14.47 43.16 -48.93
C LYS A 464 -13.09 43.81 -48.98
N THR A 465 -12.17 43.21 -49.73
CA THR A 465 -10.85 43.80 -49.97
C THR A 465 -10.65 44.14 -51.44
N GLY A 466 -9.97 45.25 -51.70
CA GLY A 466 -9.52 45.64 -53.04
C GLY A 466 -8.29 44.85 -53.53
N LEU A 467 -7.78 43.93 -52.71
CA LEU A 467 -6.64 43.08 -53.05
C LEU A 467 -7.10 41.84 -53.83
N ASN A 468 -6.30 41.43 -54.80
CA ASN A 468 -6.46 40.17 -55.53
C ASN A 468 -5.59 39.02 -54.97
N ARG A 469 -4.66 39.34 -54.06
CA ARG A 469 -3.79 38.37 -53.38
C ARG A 469 -3.63 38.72 -51.91
N ILE A 470 -3.88 37.77 -51.01
CA ILE A 470 -3.62 37.90 -49.57
C ILE A 470 -2.86 36.69 -49.02
N THR A 471 -2.15 36.89 -47.93
CA THR A 471 -1.28 35.89 -47.28
C THR A 471 -1.67 35.63 -45.82
N GLY A 472 -2.69 36.32 -45.32
CA GLY A 472 -3.10 36.27 -43.91
C GLY A 472 -4.02 37.43 -43.52
N ILE A 473 -4.27 37.54 -42.23
CA ILE A 473 -4.95 38.67 -41.61
C ILE A 473 -4.21 39.10 -40.33
N ARG A 474 -4.47 40.32 -39.87
CA ARG A 474 -4.13 40.79 -38.52
C ARG A 474 -5.41 41.17 -37.81
N ILE A 475 -5.58 40.65 -36.60
CA ILE A 475 -6.63 41.06 -35.67
C ILE A 475 -5.95 41.93 -34.61
N GLU A 476 -6.26 43.21 -34.58
CA GLU A 476 -5.83 44.11 -33.52
C GLU A 476 -6.96 44.27 -32.51
N VAL A 477 -6.67 44.05 -31.24
CA VAL A 477 -7.58 44.30 -30.13
C VAL A 477 -7.13 45.57 -29.41
N LEU A 478 -8.03 46.53 -29.26
CA LEU A 478 -7.70 47.92 -28.93
C LEU A 478 -8.38 48.35 -27.63
N PRO A 479 -7.71 49.11 -26.76
CA PRO A 479 -8.37 49.70 -25.60
C PRO A 479 -9.41 50.75 -26.03
N ASP A 480 -10.42 50.95 -25.19
CA ASP A 480 -11.42 52.00 -25.36
C ASP A 480 -11.88 52.50 -23.99
N GLU A 481 -12.08 53.82 -23.86
CA GLU A 481 -12.53 54.45 -22.62
C GLU A 481 -13.93 53.99 -22.19
N SER A 482 -14.75 53.52 -23.13
CA SER A 482 -16.09 52.99 -22.83
C SER A 482 -16.11 51.53 -22.33
N LEU A 483 -14.97 50.83 -22.40
CA LEU A 483 -14.84 49.44 -21.97
C LEU A 483 -14.30 49.34 -20.53
N ALA A 484 -14.67 48.26 -19.83
CA ALA A 484 -14.23 48.03 -18.46
C ALA A 484 -12.70 47.90 -18.38
N ALA A 485 -12.12 48.43 -17.29
CA ALA A 485 -10.68 48.57 -17.09
C ALA A 485 -9.93 49.27 -18.25
N LYS A 486 -10.66 49.98 -19.13
CA LYS A 486 -10.15 50.58 -20.38
C LYS A 486 -9.45 49.57 -21.29
N GLY A 487 -9.76 48.27 -21.11
CA GLY A 487 -9.12 47.17 -21.81
C GLY A 487 -9.78 46.85 -23.14
N PRO A 488 -9.15 45.99 -23.97
CA PRO A 488 -9.69 45.60 -25.25
C PRO A 488 -10.78 44.51 -25.17
N GLY A 489 -10.96 43.87 -24.01
CA GLY A 489 -12.02 42.89 -23.75
C GLY A 489 -13.19 43.46 -22.95
N ARG A 490 -14.31 42.73 -22.89
CA ARG A 490 -15.56 43.16 -22.28
C ARG A 490 -15.79 42.63 -20.85
N THR A 491 -14.84 41.87 -20.29
CA THR A 491 -14.87 41.48 -18.87
C THR A 491 -14.63 42.69 -17.95
N PRO A 492 -15.03 42.65 -16.67
CA PRO A 492 -14.77 43.74 -15.72
C PRO A 492 -13.29 44.15 -15.60
N HIS A 493 -12.37 43.23 -15.88
CA HIS A 493 -10.92 43.46 -15.83
C HIS A 493 -10.30 43.75 -17.22
N GLY A 494 -11.11 43.82 -18.28
CA GLY A 494 -10.67 44.19 -19.63
C GLY A 494 -9.99 43.06 -20.42
N ASN A 495 -10.05 41.81 -19.97
CA ASN A 495 -9.56 40.63 -20.68
C ASN A 495 -10.58 40.06 -21.67
N PHE A 496 -10.11 39.25 -22.61
CA PHE A 496 -10.90 38.42 -23.52
C PHE A 496 -10.21 37.05 -23.72
N VAL A 497 -10.93 36.10 -24.31
CA VAL A 497 -10.35 34.84 -24.78
C VAL A 497 -10.88 34.55 -26.18
N LEU A 498 -9.98 34.55 -27.16
CA LEU A 498 -10.26 34.15 -28.53
C LEU A 498 -9.90 32.67 -28.68
N ASN A 499 -10.92 31.81 -28.69
CA ASN A 499 -10.75 30.37 -28.73
C ASN A 499 -10.34 29.86 -30.10
N ASP A 500 -10.97 30.35 -31.17
CA ASP A 500 -10.62 29.96 -32.54
C ASP A 500 -10.95 31.08 -33.54
N VAL A 501 -10.32 31.03 -34.71
CA VAL A 501 -10.58 31.94 -35.84
C VAL A 501 -10.83 31.11 -37.09
N ARG A 502 -11.96 31.35 -37.74
CA ARG A 502 -12.31 30.73 -39.02
C ARG A 502 -12.44 31.79 -40.09
N ILE A 503 -11.86 31.54 -41.26
CA ILE A 503 -11.89 32.49 -42.38
C ILE A 503 -12.42 31.76 -43.61
N TYR A 504 -13.52 32.26 -44.14
CA TYR A 504 -14.10 31.78 -45.37
C TYR A 504 -13.92 32.85 -46.45
N ALA A 505 -13.53 32.43 -47.64
CA ALA A 505 -13.36 33.31 -48.79
C ALA A 505 -14.39 33.01 -49.88
N ASN A 506 -14.85 34.06 -50.56
CA ASN A 506 -15.68 33.94 -51.75
C ASN A 506 -15.38 35.08 -52.76
N ALA A 507 -15.78 34.89 -54.02
CA ALA A 507 -15.66 35.89 -55.08
C ALA A 507 -16.78 36.94 -55.06
N ASN A 508 -17.81 36.75 -54.23
CA ASN A 508 -18.93 37.67 -54.03
C ASN A 508 -19.35 37.70 -52.55
N ALA A 509 -20.26 38.61 -52.19
CA ALA A 509 -20.74 38.79 -50.82
C ALA A 509 -21.73 37.70 -50.34
N ASP A 510 -22.09 36.73 -51.17
CA ASP A 510 -23.02 35.65 -50.81
C ASP A 510 -22.26 34.45 -50.22
N PHE A 511 -22.34 34.28 -48.90
CA PHE A 511 -21.80 33.12 -48.19
C PHE A 511 -22.85 32.00 -47.98
N SER A 512 -24.05 32.13 -48.56
CA SER A 512 -25.18 31.20 -48.39
C SER A 512 -25.31 30.13 -49.48
N SER A 513 -24.69 30.32 -50.65
CA SER A 513 -24.74 29.38 -51.78
C SER A 513 -23.36 28.79 -52.13
N LYS A 514 -23.33 27.55 -52.65
CA LYS A 514 -22.15 26.71 -52.98
C LYS A 514 -20.91 26.96 -52.09
N THR A 515 -20.90 26.36 -50.91
CA THR A 515 -19.80 26.21 -49.92
C THR A 515 -18.64 27.22 -50.08
N PRO A 516 -18.63 28.35 -49.35
CA PRO A 516 -17.49 29.27 -49.37
C PRO A 516 -16.20 28.54 -48.96
N GLN A 517 -15.06 28.94 -49.52
CA GLN A 517 -13.79 28.26 -49.30
C GLN A 517 -13.31 28.56 -47.88
N LEU A 518 -13.37 27.56 -46.99
CA LEU A 518 -12.69 27.64 -45.69
C LEU A 518 -11.17 27.68 -45.93
N LEU A 519 -10.54 28.77 -45.54
CA LEU A 519 -9.10 28.96 -45.69
C LEU A 519 -8.35 28.17 -44.62
N LYS A 520 -7.33 27.43 -45.06
CA LYS A 520 -6.44 26.73 -44.14
C LYS A 520 -5.47 27.73 -43.52
N LEU A 521 -5.49 27.87 -42.20
CA LEU A 521 -4.60 28.74 -41.45
C LEU A 521 -3.25 28.05 -41.20
N GLY A 522 -2.16 28.82 -41.24
CA GLY A 522 -0.78 28.35 -41.16
C GLY A 522 -0.16 28.57 -39.78
N LYS A 523 0.08 29.84 -39.41
CA LYS A 523 0.74 30.20 -38.14
C LYS A 523 0.06 31.43 -37.55
N ALA A 524 -0.05 31.46 -36.23
CA ALA A 524 -0.47 32.64 -35.48
C ALA A 524 0.65 33.14 -34.56
N THR A 525 0.88 34.45 -34.54
CA THR A 525 1.82 35.14 -33.66
C THR A 525 1.17 36.38 -33.07
N ALA A 526 1.42 36.67 -31.80
CA ALA A 526 0.85 37.84 -31.14
C ALA A 526 1.93 38.74 -30.53
N THR A 527 1.62 40.03 -30.39
CA THR A 527 2.45 41.00 -29.65
C THR A 527 2.61 40.60 -28.18
N TYR A 528 1.58 39.97 -27.62
CA TYR A 528 1.58 39.41 -26.27
C TYR A 528 0.70 38.16 -26.20
N SER A 529 1.02 37.24 -25.30
CA SER A 529 0.14 36.13 -24.95
C SER A 529 0.27 35.87 -23.45
N GLN A 530 -0.85 35.76 -22.75
CA GLN A 530 -0.83 35.35 -21.36
C GLN A 530 -0.32 33.91 -21.24
N LYS A 531 0.23 33.58 -20.07
CA LYS A 531 0.68 32.23 -19.75
C LYS A 531 -0.45 31.22 -20.01
N ASP A 532 -0.12 30.11 -20.69
CA ASP A 532 -1.02 29.02 -21.07
C ASP A 532 -2.06 29.34 -22.18
N TRP A 533 -2.15 30.58 -22.67
CA TRP A 533 -3.05 30.99 -23.77
C TRP A 533 -2.28 31.64 -24.94
N PRO A 534 -1.39 30.88 -25.61
CA PRO A 534 -0.58 31.38 -26.71
C PRO A 534 -1.39 31.62 -28.00
N ALA A 535 -0.94 32.58 -28.82
CA ALA A 535 -1.49 32.90 -30.15
C ALA A 535 -1.84 31.68 -31.02
N LYS A 536 -0.99 30.64 -31.04
CA LYS A 536 -1.20 29.42 -31.86
C LYS A 536 -2.50 28.68 -31.54
N ASN A 537 -3.04 28.86 -30.33
CA ASN A 537 -4.24 28.17 -29.90
C ASN A 537 -5.50 28.82 -30.45
N ALA A 538 -5.46 30.07 -30.93
CA ALA A 538 -6.59 30.72 -31.59
C ALA A 538 -6.82 30.26 -33.05
N ILE A 539 -6.07 29.25 -33.51
CA ILE A 539 -6.20 28.66 -34.85
C ILE A 539 -6.02 27.13 -34.79
N ASP A 540 -6.19 26.51 -33.63
CA ASP A 540 -5.92 25.08 -33.43
C ASP A 540 -7.13 24.17 -33.76
N GLY A 541 -8.27 24.77 -34.12
CA GLY A 541 -9.48 24.07 -34.50
C GLY A 541 -10.19 23.40 -33.31
N LYS A 542 -9.85 23.75 -32.07
CA LYS A 542 -10.47 23.20 -30.85
C LYS A 542 -11.54 24.14 -30.27
N SER A 543 -12.47 24.59 -31.11
CA SER A 543 -13.73 25.17 -30.64
C SER A 543 -14.64 24.11 -29.97
N GLY A 544 -15.63 24.55 -29.20
CA GLY A 544 -16.61 23.73 -28.48
C GLY A 544 -16.22 23.26 -27.08
N ALA A 545 -15.04 23.62 -26.56
CA ALA A 545 -14.52 23.12 -25.27
C ALA A 545 -14.75 24.08 -24.07
N GLY A 546 -15.30 25.28 -24.34
CA GLY A 546 -15.64 26.27 -23.33
C GLY A 546 -14.46 26.68 -22.43
N LYS A 547 -14.67 26.75 -21.11
CA LYS A 547 -13.64 27.07 -20.11
C LYS A 547 -12.46 26.08 -20.03
N ASN A 548 -12.64 24.86 -20.55
CA ASN A 548 -11.58 23.85 -20.65
C ASN A 548 -10.86 23.89 -22.01
N GLY A 549 -11.27 24.82 -22.88
CA GLY A 549 -10.73 25.00 -24.21
C GLY A 549 -9.36 25.68 -24.22
N THR A 550 -8.85 25.82 -25.43
CA THR A 550 -7.61 26.54 -25.74
C THR A 550 -7.98 27.87 -26.40
N GLY A 551 -7.04 28.82 -26.44
CA GLY A 551 -7.23 30.08 -27.14
C GLY A 551 -6.08 31.05 -26.92
N TRP A 552 -6.26 32.28 -27.41
CA TRP A 552 -5.37 33.42 -27.18
C TRP A 552 -6.01 34.45 -26.25
N ALA A 553 -5.23 34.96 -25.31
CA ALA A 553 -5.66 35.95 -24.33
C ALA A 553 -4.48 36.77 -23.80
N ILE A 554 -4.76 37.85 -23.06
CA ILE A 554 -3.79 38.92 -22.79
C ILE A 554 -3.71 39.40 -21.33
N ALA A 555 -4.04 38.55 -20.34
CA ALA A 555 -3.94 38.95 -18.94
C ALA A 555 -2.60 39.62 -18.60
N ASN A 556 -2.68 40.71 -17.82
CA ASN A 556 -1.59 41.61 -17.42
C ASN A 556 -1.16 42.66 -18.46
N GLU A 557 -1.68 42.64 -19.69
CA GLU A 557 -1.53 43.74 -20.67
C GLU A 557 -2.89 44.44 -20.91
N TYR A 558 -3.69 44.56 -19.84
CA TYR A 558 -4.96 45.28 -19.86
C TYR A 558 -4.72 46.75 -20.23
N GLY A 559 -5.61 47.32 -21.04
CA GLY A 559 -5.52 48.72 -21.46
C GLY A 559 -4.47 49.04 -22.52
N LYS A 560 -3.80 48.02 -23.08
CA LYS A 560 -2.84 48.20 -24.18
C LYS A 560 -3.34 47.54 -25.47
N PRO A 561 -3.02 48.13 -26.64
CA PRO A 561 -3.32 47.49 -27.91
C PRO A 561 -2.46 46.23 -28.07
N ASN A 562 -3.07 45.16 -28.57
CA ASN A 562 -2.38 43.91 -28.90
C ASN A 562 -2.81 43.44 -30.29
N SER A 563 -1.95 42.69 -30.97
CA SER A 563 -2.30 42.12 -32.28
C SER A 563 -2.05 40.63 -32.33
N LEU A 564 -2.87 39.95 -33.13
CA LEU A 564 -2.74 38.56 -33.54
C LEU A 564 -2.60 38.53 -35.06
N ASP A 565 -1.42 38.13 -35.53
CA ASP A 565 -1.11 37.97 -36.95
C ASP A 565 -1.30 36.50 -37.30
N ILE A 566 -2.19 36.23 -38.25
CA ILE A 566 -2.51 34.89 -38.74
C ILE A 566 -2.06 34.80 -40.20
N THR A 567 -1.18 33.86 -40.51
CA THR A 567 -0.80 33.55 -41.89
C THR A 567 -1.71 32.46 -42.45
N LEU A 568 -2.03 32.55 -43.74
CA LEU A 568 -2.64 31.42 -44.46
C LEU A 568 -1.59 30.34 -44.71
N ALA A 569 -2.02 29.08 -44.81
CA ALA A 569 -1.14 27.98 -45.20
C ALA A 569 -0.67 28.13 -46.66
N GLU A 570 -1.52 28.69 -47.51
CA GLU A 570 -1.25 29.04 -48.91
C GLU A 570 -1.82 30.44 -49.19
N PRO A 571 -1.15 31.29 -49.99
CA PRO A 571 -1.72 32.58 -50.40
C PRO A 571 -3.05 32.40 -51.11
N LEU A 572 -4.03 33.24 -50.79
CA LEU A 572 -5.29 33.29 -51.51
C LEU A 572 -5.18 34.27 -52.67
N GLU A 573 -5.51 33.83 -53.87
CA GLU A 573 -5.56 34.64 -55.09
C GLU A 573 -6.93 34.52 -55.76
N ILE A 574 -7.60 35.65 -56.00
CA ILE A 574 -8.89 35.71 -56.70
C ILE A 574 -8.88 36.92 -57.65
N ASP A 575 -9.21 36.67 -58.93
CA ASP A 575 -9.12 37.66 -60.00
C ASP A 575 -10.14 38.81 -59.89
N THR A 576 -11.28 38.58 -59.22
CA THR A 576 -12.46 39.47 -59.24
C THR A 576 -12.72 40.21 -57.90
N GLY A 577 -11.70 40.32 -57.03
CA GLY A 577 -11.83 40.87 -55.68
C GLY A 577 -12.25 39.81 -54.65
N ILE A 578 -11.73 39.93 -53.42
CA ILE A 578 -11.90 38.92 -52.37
C ILE A 578 -12.93 39.41 -51.34
N TYR A 579 -13.92 38.56 -51.06
CA TYR A 579 -14.84 38.71 -49.94
C TYR A 579 -14.46 37.72 -48.85
N LEU A 580 -14.39 38.19 -47.60
CA LEU A 580 -14.02 37.39 -46.43
C LEU A 580 -15.16 37.37 -45.42
N HIS A 581 -15.53 36.18 -44.99
CA HIS A 581 -16.37 35.95 -43.82
C HIS A 581 -15.47 35.42 -42.70
N ILE A 582 -15.27 36.22 -41.66
CA ILE A 582 -14.37 35.93 -40.56
C ILE A 582 -15.20 35.68 -39.31
N VAL A 583 -14.99 34.52 -38.69
CA VAL A 583 -15.65 34.12 -37.44
C VAL A 583 -14.62 34.10 -36.33
N LEU A 584 -14.92 34.82 -35.24
CA LEU A 584 -14.11 34.86 -34.02
C LEU A 584 -14.87 34.12 -32.89
N ASP A 585 -14.38 32.94 -32.54
CA ASP A 585 -15.01 32.07 -31.54
C ASP A 585 -14.53 32.44 -30.13
N GLN A 586 -15.47 32.75 -29.24
CA GLN A 586 -15.16 33.25 -27.89
C GLN A 586 -16.04 32.51 -26.88
N GLU A 587 -15.58 31.34 -26.47
CA GLU A 587 -16.36 30.33 -25.76
C GLU A 587 -15.90 30.11 -24.32
N TYR A 588 -14.85 30.78 -23.86
CA TYR A 588 -14.29 30.58 -22.52
C TYR A 588 -15.34 30.65 -21.39
N GLY A 589 -16.40 31.44 -21.56
CA GLY A 589 -17.40 31.72 -20.53
C GLY A 589 -17.06 32.99 -19.75
N SER A 590 -17.92 33.35 -18.80
CA SER A 590 -17.77 34.51 -17.92
C SER A 590 -17.51 35.81 -18.67
N GLN A 591 -18.17 35.97 -19.81
CA GLN A 591 -18.21 37.20 -20.59
C GLN A 591 -16.86 37.64 -21.19
N HIS A 592 -15.97 36.69 -21.49
CA HIS A 592 -14.64 36.91 -22.09
C HIS A 592 -14.65 37.23 -23.58
N THR A 593 -15.58 38.10 -24.01
CA THR A 593 -15.66 38.56 -25.39
C THR A 593 -14.82 39.82 -25.63
N ILE A 594 -14.38 40.03 -26.88
CA ILE A 594 -13.58 41.15 -27.36
C ILE A 594 -14.48 42.40 -27.43
N GLY A 595 -13.96 43.51 -26.93
CA GLY A 595 -14.70 44.78 -26.83
C GLY A 595 -14.42 45.74 -27.96
N ARG A 596 -13.17 45.83 -28.43
CA ARG A 596 -12.85 46.65 -29.61
C ARG A 596 -11.75 45.98 -30.41
N PHE A 597 -11.98 45.85 -31.71
CA PHE A 597 -11.01 45.23 -32.61
C PHE A 597 -11.07 45.79 -34.02
N ARG A 598 -9.99 45.62 -34.78
CA ARG A 598 -9.99 45.78 -36.23
C ARG A 598 -9.33 44.59 -36.89
N ILE A 599 -9.75 44.28 -38.11
CA ILE A 599 -9.16 43.22 -38.91
C ILE A 599 -8.62 43.81 -40.20
N ALA A 600 -7.36 43.53 -40.50
CA ALA A 600 -6.70 43.96 -41.73
C ALA A 600 -6.22 42.75 -42.54
N CYS A 601 -6.27 42.86 -43.88
CA CYS A 601 -5.66 41.88 -44.77
C CYS A 601 -4.14 42.00 -44.74
N ARG A 602 -3.43 40.87 -44.76
CA ARG A 602 -1.97 40.80 -44.82
C ARG A 602 -1.52 40.41 -46.22
N THR A 603 -0.59 41.17 -46.81
CA THR A 603 0.17 40.77 -48.00
C THR A 603 1.65 40.63 -47.69
N GLY A 604 2.39 39.89 -48.51
CA GLY A 604 3.82 39.66 -48.29
C GLY A 604 4.08 38.73 -47.11
N GLN A 605 5.29 38.74 -46.59
CA GLN A 605 5.68 37.82 -45.50
C GLN A 605 6.82 38.41 -44.65
N ASN A 606 6.92 37.98 -43.38
CA ASN A 606 8.12 38.32 -42.62
C ASN A 606 9.28 37.48 -43.15
N PRO A 607 10.49 38.06 -43.31
CA PRO A 607 11.64 37.34 -43.82
C PRO A 607 11.96 36.03 -43.06
N THR A 608 11.63 35.99 -41.78
CA THR A 608 11.98 34.90 -40.86
C THR A 608 10.79 33.99 -40.50
N ASP A 609 9.65 34.09 -41.21
CA ASP A 609 8.49 33.23 -40.92
C ASP A 609 8.87 31.73 -40.98
N GLY A 610 8.46 30.98 -39.95
CA GLY A 610 8.79 29.55 -39.82
C GLY A 610 10.22 29.22 -39.38
N ILE A 611 11.06 30.23 -39.11
CA ILE A 611 12.45 30.07 -38.65
C ILE A 611 12.55 30.62 -37.21
N PRO A 612 12.96 29.80 -36.22
CA PRO A 612 13.16 30.28 -34.85
C PRO A 612 14.22 31.39 -34.80
N GLU A 613 14.01 32.40 -33.95
CA GLU A 613 14.93 33.55 -33.82
C GLU A 613 16.38 33.10 -33.51
N SER A 614 16.54 32.03 -32.73
CA SER A 614 17.85 31.42 -32.47
C SER A 614 18.52 30.97 -33.77
N ILE A 615 17.80 30.34 -34.68
CA ILE A 615 18.33 29.92 -35.99
C ILE A 615 18.61 31.13 -36.87
N VAL A 616 17.76 32.16 -36.86
CA VAL A 616 18.01 33.41 -37.60
C VAL A 616 19.35 34.03 -37.19
N LYS A 617 19.61 34.19 -35.88
CA LYS A 617 20.89 34.68 -35.35
C LYS A 617 22.08 33.81 -35.79
N LEU A 618 21.90 32.49 -35.84
CA LEU A 618 22.93 31.57 -36.34
C LEU A 618 23.21 31.69 -37.84
N LEU A 619 22.23 32.17 -38.61
CA LEU A 619 22.38 32.41 -40.05
C LEU A 619 23.09 33.75 -40.33
N GLU A 620 23.10 34.69 -39.40
CA GLU A 620 23.85 35.96 -39.53
C GLU A 620 25.37 35.77 -39.33
N ASN A 621 25.76 34.78 -38.55
CA ASN A 621 27.17 34.45 -38.29
C ASN A 621 27.85 33.69 -39.44
N ASN A 622 29.19 33.74 -39.49
CA ASN A 622 29.97 32.96 -40.44
C ASN A 622 29.88 31.45 -40.13
N SER A 623 29.32 30.66 -41.05
CA SER A 623 29.14 29.21 -40.91
C SER A 623 30.43 28.45 -40.56
N ALA A 624 31.60 28.97 -40.95
CA ALA A 624 32.91 28.36 -40.66
C ALA A 624 33.39 28.53 -39.20
N LYS A 625 32.72 29.37 -38.39
CA LYS A 625 33.10 29.66 -37.00
C LYS A 625 32.12 29.12 -35.95
N ARG A 626 31.20 28.23 -36.32
CA ARG A 626 30.18 27.73 -35.39
C ARG A 626 30.76 26.80 -34.33
N THR A 627 30.28 26.97 -33.11
CA THR A 627 30.53 26.07 -31.99
C THR A 627 29.73 24.78 -32.14
N ALA A 628 30.11 23.73 -31.40
CA ALA A 628 29.41 22.45 -31.41
C ALA A 628 27.92 22.60 -31.01
N GLN A 629 27.61 23.47 -30.06
CA GLN A 629 26.24 23.71 -29.59
C GLN A 629 25.36 24.37 -30.67
N GLU A 630 25.93 25.26 -31.47
CA GLU A 630 25.23 25.90 -32.59
C GLU A 630 24.96 24.90 -33.72
N ILE A 631 25.90 23.98 -33.98
CA ILE A 631 25.71 22.88 -34.94
C ILE A 631 24.58 21.95 -34.47
N GLU A 632 24.54 21.60 -33.18
CA GLU A 632 23.46 20.78 -32.62
C GLU A 632 22.10 21.51 -32.65
N SER A 633 22.08 22.84 -32.46
CA SER A 633 20.86 23.64 -32.57
C SER A 633 20.31 23.63 -34.00
N LEU A 634 21.18 23.78 -35.01
CA LEU A 634 20.82 23.66 -36.42
C LEU A 634 20.37 22.24 -36.78
N LEU A 635 21.03 21.21 -36.25
CA LEU A 635 20.60 19.84 -36.41
C LEU A 635 19.21 19.60 -35.80
N GLY A 636 18.94 20.13 -34.61
CA GLY A 636 17.63 20.08 -33.98
C GLY A 636 16.55 20.69 -34.87
N PHE A 637 16.82 21.85 -35.46
CA PHE A 637 15.91 22.47 -36.42
C PHE A 637 15.77 21.66 -37.71
N ALA A 638 16.85 21.10 -38.24
CA ALA A 638 16.82 20.21 -39.40
C ALA A 638 15.95 18.96 -39.15
N GLN A 639 16.06 18.37 -37.95
CA GLN A 639 15.24 17.23 -37.55
C GLN A 639 13.75 17.56 -37.56
N THR A 640 13.34 18.77 -37.18
CA THR A 640 11.92 19.18 -37.22
C THR A 640 11.36 19.39 -38.63
N ARG A 641 12.22 19.39 -39.65
CA ARG A 641 11.84 19.55 -41.07
C ARG A 641 12.06 18.28 -41.87
N ASP A 642 12.62 17.26 -41.23
CA ASP A 642 12.94 15.99 -41.86
C ASP A 642 11.91 14.92 -41.51
N SER A 643 11.13 14.47 -42.51
CA SER A 643 10.05 13.51 -42.30
C SER A 643 10.52 12.18 -41.70
N GLU A 644 11.74 11.75 -42.05
CA GLU A 644 12.32 10.52 -41.50
C GLU A 644 12.73 10.68 -40.03
N ALA A 645 13.40 11.78 -39.66
CA ALA A 645 13.78 12.08 -38.28
C ALA A 645 12.55 12.24 -37.38
N ILE A 646 11.52 12.98 -37.84
CA ILE A 646 10.24 13.11 -37.12
C ILE A 646 9.63 11.73 -36.85
N ARG A 647 9.55 10.89 -37.90
CA ARG A 647 8.98 9.55 -37.79
C ARG A 647 9.77 8.65 -36.83
N LEU A 648 11.10 8.68 -36.89
CA LEU A 648 11.96 7.87 -36.01
C LEU A 648 11.86 8.32 -34.55
N LYS A 649 11.87 9.62 -34.30
CA LYS A 649 11.70 10.19 -32.96
C LYS A 649 10.35 9.84 -32.37
N ALA A 650 9.26 10.01 -33.13
CA ALA A 650 7.92 9.62 -32.69
C ALA A 650 7.81 8.11 -32.40
N LYS A 651 8.46 7.26 -33.20
CA LYS A 651 8.55 5.81 -32.92
C LYS A 651 9.28 5.51 -31.62
N LEU A 652 10.41 6.16 -31.36
CA LEU A 652 11.18 5.97 -30.13
C LEU A 652 10.41 6.47 -28.89
N GLU A 653 9.75 7.62 -28.98
CA GLU A 653 8.90 8.15 -27.91
C GLU A 653 7.73 7.20 -27.61
N LYS A 654 7.04 6.71 -28.64
CA LYS A 654 5.97 5.71 -28.49
C LYS A 654 6.48 4.38 -27.91
N LEU A 655 7.67 3.94 -28.32
CA LEU A 655 8.28 2.73 -27.77
C LEU A 655 8.56 2.91 -26.28
N ASN A 656 9.20 4.02 -25.89
CA ASN A 656 9.54 4.34 -24.50
C ASN A 656 8.30 4.54 -23.62
N SER A 657 7.22 5.15 -24.13
CA SER A 657 5.95 5.26 -23.39
C SER A 657 5.31 3.90 -23.10
N ASN A 658 5.62 2.90 -23.94
CA ASN A 658 5.16 1.52 -23.82
C ASN A 658 6.22 0.61 -23.18
N ALA A 659 7.19 1.17 -22.45
CA ALA A 659 8.19 0.38 -21.76
C ALA A 659 7.53 -0.67 -20.83
N PRO A 660 7.94 -1.95 -20.90
CA PRO A 660 7.42 -2.98 -20.03
C PRO A 660 7.58 -2.58 -18.56
N LYS A 661 6.53 -2.78 -17.76
CA LYS A 661 6.53 -2.49 -16.33
C LYS A 661 6.70 -3.78 -15.52
N PRO A 662 7.46 -3.76 -14.40
CA PRO A 662 7.58 -4.92 -13.53
C PRO A 662 6.20 -5.40 -13.05
N PRO A 663 5.89 -6.71 -13.14
CA PRO A 663 4.59 -7.26 -12.78
C PRO A 663 4.54 -7.53 -11.28
N VAL A 664 4.60 -6.45 -10.50
CA VAL A 664 4.63 -6.50 -9.04
C VAL A 664 3.33 -5.98 -8.44
N MET A 665 3.04 -6.42 -7.22
CA MET A 665 1.88 -6.04 -6.42
C MET A 665 2.37 -5.46 -5.10
N SER A 666 1.91 -4.26 -4.76
CA SER A 666 2.21 -3.68 -3.45
C SER A 666 1.41 -4.40 -2.36
N VAL A 667 2.09 -4.82 -1.30
CA VAL A 667 1.50 -5.49 -0.13
C VAL A 667 1.93 -4.77 1.14
N ARG A 668 1.09 -4.79 2.17
CA ARG A 668 1.43 -4.23 3.49
C ARG A 668 2.35 -5.20 4.24
N VAL A 669 3.46 -4.69 4.74
CA VAL A 669 4.44 -5.46 5.54
C VAL A 669 4.91 -4.61 6.73
N ILE A 670 5.63 -5.22 7.66
CA ILE A 670 6.41 -4.46 8.64
C ILE A 670 7.86 -4.39 8.15
N SER A 671 8.55 -3.33 8.56
CA SER A 671 9.97 -3.18 8.30
C SER A 671 10.66 -2.56 9.50
N GLN A 672 11.89 -2.97 9.77
CA GLN A 672 12.68 -2.38 10.83
C GLN A 672 12.85 -0.87 10.65
N ARG A 673 12.52 -0.12 11.69
CA ARG A 673 12.90 1.28 11.81
C ARG A 673 14.42 1.39 11.97
N LYS A 674 15.09 2.00 10.99
CA LYS A 674 16.54 2.26 11.03
C LYS A 674 16.91 3.67 11.49
N ASN A 675 16.01 4.63 11.27
CA ASN A 675 16.22 6.02 11.61
C ASN A 675 15.35 6.41 12.81
N ASN A 676 15.94 7.11 13.78
CA ASN A 676 15.24 7.62 14.98
C ASN A 676 14.44 6.52 15.73
N PRO A 677 15.12 5.48 16.27
CA PRO A 677 14.46 4.42 17.02
C PRO A 677 13.63 5.02 18.17
N ARG A 678 12.46 4.44 18.39
CA ARG A 678 11.53 4.87 19.44
C ARG A 678 12.01 4.36 20.79
N THR A 679 12.03 5.24 21.79
CA THR A 679 12.17 4.87 23.19
C THR A 679 10.82 4.35 23.71
N THR A 680 10.85 3.25 24.44
CA THR A 680 9.67 2.68 25.09
C THR A 680 9.66 3.06 26.56
N HIS A 681 8.50 3.48 27.05
CA HIS A 681 8.24 3.79 28.45
C HIS A 681 7.11 2.90 28.98
N ILE A 682 7.06 2.71 30.30
CA ILE A 682 5.98 1.97 30.96
C ILE A 682 4.80 2.92 31.11
N LEU A 683 3.73 2.71 30.35
CA LEU A 683 2.59 3.61 30.38
C LEU A 683 1.80 3.45 31.69
N HIS A 684 1.41 4.56 32.30
CA HIS A 684 0.54 4.55 33.46
C HIS A 684 -0.87 4.07 33.06
N ARG A 685 -1.21 2.84 33.47
CA ARG A 685 -2.47 2.16 33.11
C ARG A 685 -2.72 2.09 31.60
N GLY A 686 -1.66 1.95 30.80
CA GLY A 686 -1.76 1.87 29.34
C GLY A 686 -2.05 3.21 28.65
N GLU A 687 -2.09 4.33 29.37
CA GLU A 687 -2.36 5.66 28.79
C GLU A 687 -1.13 6.15 28.01
N PHE A 688 -1.24 6.24 26.69
CA PHE A 688 -0.11 6.56 25.81
C PHE A 688 0.43 7.99 26.01
N LYS A 689 -0.36 8.90 26.58
CA LYS A 689 0.06 10.26 26.92
C LYS A 689 0.75 10.35 28.30
N GLN A 690 0.77 9.27 29.08
CA GLN A 690 1.38 9.20 30.41
C GLN A 690 2.47 8.11 30.45
N PRO A 691 3.60 8.31 29.75
CA PRO A 691 4.73 7.40 29.76
C PRO A 691 5.50 7.36 31.09
#